data_AF-C6XDI3-F1
#
_entry.id   AF-C6XDI3-F1
#
_cell.length_a   1.000
_cell.length_b   1.000
_cell.length_c   1.000
_cell.angle_alpha   90.00
_cell.angle_beta   90.00
_cell.angle_gamma   90.00
#
_symmetry.space_group_name_H-M   'P 1'
#
loop_
_entity.id
_entity.type
_entity.pdbx_description
1 polymer ?
#
loop_
_entity_poly.entity_id
_entity_poly.type
_entity_poly.pdbx_seq_one_letter_code
_entity_poly.pdbx_strand_id
1 'polypeptide(L)'
;MLISYPFIIDSTHADHSETIRYAFGGHYPVNSFMEWHNGIHLNAPVDGDKGYAPLRAIADGKVIYTVEPDPSPSDNPDHPQNYAAYCEGHAEWTDKGMVILEHMAEIGANGDTPVSFTFYSVYMHLKSLAVKQGQRVYRKDKLGEAGQIYSQLAHVHVEICMDEANLTTLLGQAPDALPALGQAPTRSGRTDVVFGSTYVYLPAGTPVHARQPTTHMATPSGATLPAPLWVKLDYEGDAHLTTYHATGEHAGEVIGTKVAERRGEYALHKEADKRHKSLAESQQAQSSPSGWYELLRFGRVLGSDPLPAGAEHWRCIHTSQGLLWANLNAPGTFQFSDADFPAIMGWQCIQDDDNPLDQRCDSKTLRELFARQHVRMEDRKRALERTDEGLRKLASPILTPSDSLADKLKHLICKFPSEFDQGTFEARYGHIKDLPHYRNDKTDKSWEALEAHIKALTRTDLPEAYKHAQWHFHPIAFIQHMRKCMWLGVEEFKQLLPSHAIRSGTVTDANGIVQNRLLWEGVAGWDKVSTGRTTSLAHRIPLNRTLRKYGLNSPLRMAAFFGNAVQETSWLNSFSEIGASNKYYTPWHGRGFLQLTNPANYFDYWRFRGRKVDAALGTRLQAAFNDMYKHKEKQALKLLKDENFPEIPQQMKDWRDDLLGSPDNSRLDSMNAPSDSAGWYAVKNQLQEYADAPHILERIVVNTTDLKGNPTGRHLYYRSNSFWQVSASVNRPAVRNHSDYSGMNGFDSRCSAYGVALAVLSEMRLPDSEGKLSIEYPEGYKPRRP
;
A
#
# COMPACT_ATOMS: atom_id res chain seq x y z
N MET A 1 -4.04 -1.64 2.79
CA MET A 1 -3.59 -2.95 3.26
C MET A 1 -2.10 -3.15 3.01
N LEU A 2 -1.46 -4.01 3.81
CA LEU A 2 -0.13 -4.55 3.57
C LEU A 2 -0.25 -5.86 2.78
N ILE A 3 0.52 -5.98 1.70
CA ILE A 3 0.55 -7.18 0.86
C ILE A 3 1.96 -7.38 0.28
N SER A 4 2.45 -8.61 0.22
CA SER A 4 3.76 -8.98 -0.34
C SER A 4 3.63 -9.94 -1.51
N TYR A 5 4.72 -10.13 -2.24
CA TYR A 5 4.82 -11.22 -3.21
C TYR A 5 4.85 -12.60 -2.52
N PRO A 6 4.41 -13.66 -3.22
CA PRO A 6 4.38 -15.02 -2.67
C PRO A 6 5.77 -15.62 -2.46
N PHE A 7 6.80 -15.08 -3.13
CA PHE A 7 8.20 -15.44 -2.94
C PHE A 7 9.00 -14.21 -2.48
N ILE A 8 9.84 -14.40 -1.46
CA ILE A 8 10.69 -13.37 -0.87
C ILE A 8 12.07 -13.98 -0.63
N ILE A 9 13.08 -13.49 -1.36
CA ILE A 9 14.49 -13.96 -1.26
C ILE A 9 15.34 -13.03 -0.38
N ASP A 10 16.56 -13.42 -0.06
CA ASP A 10 17.55 -12.50 0.50
C ASP A 10 17.82 -11.37 -0.52
N SER A 11 17.44 -10.13 -0.21
CA SER A 11 17.77 -8.98 -1.04
C SER A 11 17.99 -7.72 -0.20
N THR A 12 18.80 -6.79 -0.71
CA THR A 12 18.97 -5.44 -0.14
C THR A 12 17.81 -4.50 -0.53
N HIS A 13 16.91 -4.94 -1.42
CA HIS A 13 15.80 -4.14 -1.92
C HIS A 13 14.59 -4.24 -1.00
N ALA A 14 13.87 -3.12 -0.89
CA ALA A 14 12.62 -3.06 -0.11
C ALA A 14 11.41 -3.64 -0.87
N ASP A 15 11.59 -4.04 -2.13
CA ASP A 15 10.57 -4.67 -2.99
C ASP A 15 11.17 -5.90 -3.71
N HIS A 16 10.36 -6.93 -3.94
CA HIS A 16 10.77 -8.20 -4.54
C HIS A 16 10.12 -8.48 -5.91
N SER A 17 9.64 -7.44 -6.60
CA SER A 17 9.03 -7.59 -7.94
C SER A 17 9.96 -8.29 -8.94
N GLU A 18 11.26 -8.01 -8.86
CA GLU A 18 12.30 -8.64 -9.69
C GLU A 18 12.52 -10.13 -9.41
N THR A 19 11.87 -10.70 -8.40
CA THR A 19 11.97 -12.13 -8.05
C THR A 19 10.90 -12.98 -8.72
N ILE A 20 9.88 -12.34 -9.31
CA ILE A 20 8.79 -13.04 -9.98
C ILE A 20 9.32 -13.70 -11.26
N ARG A 21 9.09 -15.00 -11.38
CA ARG A 21 9.43 -15.81 -12.54
C ARG A 21 8.17 -16.50 -13.02
N TYR A 22 7.69 -16.13 -14.21
CA TYR A 22 6.54 -16.79 -14.83
C TYR A 22 6.99 -18.13 -15.41
N ALA A 23 6.15 -19.15 -15.24
CA ALA A 23 6.37 -20.43 -15.89
C ALA A 23 6.01 -20.37 -17.38
N PHE A 24 6.42 -21.40 -18.13
CA PHE A 24 6.21 -21.49 -19.57
C PHE A 24 4.72 -21.60 -19.98
N GLY A 25 3.84 -22.07 -19.10
CA GLY A 25 2.40 -22.18 -19.37
C GLY A 25 1.57 -21.86 -18.13
N GLY A 26 0.24 -21.84 -18.27
CA GLY A 26 -0.68 -21.42 -17.20
C GLY A 26 -0.75 -19.89 -17.08
N HIS A 27 -1.16 -19.23 -18.16
CA HIS A 27 -1.28 -17.77 -18.22
C HIS A 27 -2.70 -17.31 -17.84
N TYR A 28 -2.79 -16.14 -17.22
CA TYR A 28 -4.06 -15.47 -16.95
C TYR A 28 -4.43 -14.52 -18.10
N PRO A 29 -5.72 -14.38 -18.49
CA PRO A 29 -6.89 -15.11 -17.98
C PRO A 29 -7.20 -16.40 -18.74
N VAL A 30 -6.44 -16.71 -19.80
CA VAL A 30 -6.69 -17.84 -20.69
C VAL A 30 -5.41 -18.58 -21.06
N ASN A 31 -5.52 -19.89 -21.22
CA ASN A 31 -4.42 -20.76 -21.65
C ASN A 31 -4.29 -20.80 -23.19
N SER A 32 -3.33 -21.58 -23.69
CA SER A 32 -3.08 -21.74 -25.14
C SER A 32 -4.17 -22.49 -25.91
N PHE A 33 -5.19 -23.01 -25.23
CA PHE A 33 -6.36 -23.64 -25.84
C PHE A 33 -7.59 -22.72 -25.85
N MET A 34 -7.42 -21.43 -25.47
CA MET A 34 -8.53 -20.49 -25.25
C MET A 34 -9.52 -20.99 -24.20
N GLU A 35 -9.01 -21.64 -23.16
CA GLU A 35 -9.78 -21.99 -21.97
C GLU A 35 -9.46 -21.00 -20.86
N TRP A 36 -10.45 -20.72 -20.01
CA TRP A 36 -10.25 -19.91 -18.80
C TRP A 36 -9.15 -20.51 -17.93
N HIS A 37 -8.40 -19.66 -17.23
CA HIS A 37 -7.36 -20.09 -16.29
C HIS A 37 -7.39 -19.14 -15.10
N ASN A 38 -7.75 -19.68 -13.93
CA ASN A 38 -8.07 -18.89 -12.72
C ASN A 38 -6.93 -17.98 -12.24
N GLY A 39 -5.69 -18.34 -12.59
CA GLY A 39 -4.49 -17.76 -12.00
C GLY A 39 -3.31 -17.77 -12.94
N ILE A 40 -2.11 -17.86 -12.38
CA ILE A 40 -0.86 -17.96 -13.11
C ILE A 40 0.01 -19.06 -12.53
N HIS A 41 0.90 -19.64 -13.35
CA HIS A 41 1.99 -20.45 -12.85
C HIS A 41 3.26 -19.63 -12.65
N LEU A 42 3.92 -19.84 -11.51
CA LEU A 42 5.18 -19.20 -11.14
C LEU A 42 6.26 -20.25 -10.85
N ASN A 43 7.50 -19.87 -11.09
CA ASN A 43 8.68 -20.61 -10.63
C ASN A 43 9.17 -20.02 -9.32
N ALA A 44 9.42 -20.87 -8.32
CA ALA A 44 10.11 -20.44 -7.12
C ALA A 44 11.54 -20.01 -7.48
N PRO A 45 11.96 -18.79 -7.13
CA PRO A 45 13.32 -18.33 -7.36
C PRO A 45 14.30 -19.06 -6.43
N VAL A 46 15.57 -19.13 -6.82
CA VAL A 46 16.65 -19.63 -5.97
C VAL A 46 17.07 -18.53 -4.97
N ASP A 47 17.13 -18.86 -3.68
CA ASP A 47 17.54 -17.99 -2.58
C ASP A 47 18.99 -18.29 -2.15
N GLY A 48 19.93 -18.01 -3.05
CA GLY A 48 21.35 -18.33 -2.86
C GLY A 48 21.58 -19.81 -2.53
N ASP A 49 22.41 -20.08 -1.52
CA ASP A 49 22.74 -21.46 -1.09
C ASP A 49 21.60 -22.17 -0.33
N LYS A 50 20.46 -21.49 -0.10
CA LYS A 50 19.31 -22.05 0.63
C LYS A 50 18.37 -22.88 -0.25
N GLY A 51 18.63 -22.95 -1.57
CA GLY A 51 17.76 -23.62 -2.53
C GLY A 51 16.59 -22.75 -2.98
N TYR A 52 15.48 -23.35 -3.39
CA TYR A 52 14.29 -22.61 -3.82
C TYR A 52 13.62 -21.88 -2.66
N ALA A 53 13.22 -20.64 -2.89
CA ALA A 53 12.50 -19.82 -1.92
C ALA A 53 11.17 -20.50 -1.53
N PRO A 54 10.82 -20.52 -0.24
CA PRO A 54 9.54 -21.06 0.20
C PRO A 54 8.40 -20.15 -0.26
N LEU A 55 7.23 -20.77 -0.46
CA LEU A 55 5.99 -20.03 -0.69
C LEU A 55 5.53 -19.37 0.61
N ARG A 56 5.07 -18.12 0.55
CA ARG A 56 4.66 -17.33 1.70
C ARG A 56 3.28 -16.69 1.54
N ALA A 57 2.62 -16.45 2.66
CA ALA A 57 1.35 -15.74 2.72
C ALA A 57 1.54 -14.30 2.23
N ILE A 58 0.75 -13.91 1.22
CA ILE A 58 0.82 -12.56 0.64
C ILE A 58 0.21 -11.49 1.56
N ALA A 59 -0.70 -11.86 2.46
CA ALA A 59 -1.36 -10.98 3.41
C ALA A 59 -1.79 -11.76 4.66
N ASP A 60 -2.16 -11.05 5.73
CA ASP A 60 -2.77 -11.65 6.92
C ASP A 60 -4.09 -12.36 6.53
N GLY A 61 -4.37 -13.51 7.13
CA GLY A 61 -5.54 -14.28 6.77
C GLY A 61 -5.74 -15.55 7.59
N LYS A 62 -6.68 -16.37 7.14
CA LYS A 62 -7.00 -17.67 7.72
C LYS A 62 -6.92 -18.74 6.65
N VAL A 63 -6.28 -19.86 6.96
CA VAL A 63 -6.31 -21.05 6.12
C VAL A 63 -7.70 -21.66 6.18
N ILE A 64 -8.45 -21.64 5.08
CA ILE A 64 -9.81 -22.17 5.03
C ILE A 64 -9.88 -23.57 4.43
N TYR A 65 -8.86 -23.97 3.67
CA TYR A 65 -8.79 -25.28 3.03
C TYR A 65 -7.34 -25.67 2.74
N THR A 66 -7.03 -26.96 2.86
CA THR A 66 -5.73 -27.54 2.56
C THR A 66 -5.89 -28.90 1.91
N VAL A 67 -4.99 -29.23 0.98
CA VAL A 67 -4.84 -30.58 0.44
C VAL A 67 -3.39 -31.00 0.69
N GLU A 68 -3.20 -32.09 1.42
CA GLU A 68 -1.87 -32.65 1.63
C GLU A 68 -1.33 -33.23 0.30
N PRO A 69 -0.06 -32.96 -0.05
CA PRO A 69 0.59 -33.62 -1.18
C PRO A 69 0.92 -35.07 -0.88
N ASP A 70 1.21 -35.85 -1.92
CA ASP A 70 1.81 -37.17 -1.72
C ASP A 70 3.26 -37.02 -1.20
N PRO A 71 3.76 -37.96 -0.38
CA PRO A 71 5.11 -37.87 0.19
C PRO A 71 6.23 -37.84 -0.86
N SER A 72 6.00 -38.45 -2.02
CA SER A 72 6.92 -38.50 -3.15
C SER A 72 6.15 -38.83 -4.43
N PRO A 73 6.73 -38.54 -5.62
CA PRO A 73 6.22 -39.06 -6.88
C PRO A 73 6.02 -40.58 -6.84
N SER A 74 4.92 -41.04 -7.42
CA SER A 74 4.62 -42.47 -7.51
C SER A 74 5.45 -43.14 -8.62
N ASP A 75 5.99 -44.32 -8.34
CA ASP A 75 6.65 -45.16 -9.34
C ASP A 75 5.64 -45.86 -10.28
N ASN A 76 4.33 -45.80 -9.99
CA ASN A 76 3.30 -46.34 -10.87
C ASN A 76 3.08 -45.39 -12.08
N PRO A 77 3.40 -45.80 -13.32
CA PRO A 77 3.21 -44.95 -14.50
C PRO A 77 1.74 -44.61 -14.75
N ASP A 78 0.81 -45.46 -14.32
CA ASP A 78 -0.64 -45.24 -14.47
C ASP A 78 -1.23 -44.41 -13.32
N HIS A 79 -0.41 -43.90 -12.40
CA HIS A 79 -0.88 -43.02 -11.34
C HIS A 79 -1.47 -41.75 -11.95
N PRO A 80 -2.66 -41.28 -11.53
CA PRO A 80 -3.31 -40.11 -12.15
C PRO A 80 -2.47 -38.82 -12.17
N GLN A 81 -1.55 -38.66 -11.23
CA GLN A 81 -0.62 -37.52 -11.21
C GLN A 81 0.59 -37.66 -12.17
N ASN A 82 0.85 -38.85 -12.74
CA ASN A 82 1.90 -39.14 -13.73
C ASN A 82 1.41 -38.95 -15.19
N TYR A 83 0.50 -38.00 -15.42
CA TYR A 83 -0.13 -37.80 -16.73
C TYR A 83 0.85 -37.24 -17.76
N ALA A 84 1.07 -37.98 -18.86
CA ALA A 84 1.97 -37.64 -19.96
C ALA A 84 1.42 -36.51 -20.85
N ALA A 85 1.60 -35.25 -20.45
CA ALA A 85 1.11 -34.08 -21.17
C ALA A 85 1.98 -33.69 -22.37
N TYR A 86 3.31 -33.89 -22.29
CA TYR A 86 4.25 -33.47 -23.35
C TYR A 86 4.96 -34.63 -24.04
N CYS A 87 5.35 -35.65 -23.28
CA CYS A 87 6.06 -36.82 -23.79
C CYS A 87 5.22 -38.09 -23.63
N GLU A 88 4.52 -38.50 -24.69
CA GLU A 88 3.71 -39.72 -24.69
C GLU A 88 4.54 -40.94 -24.26
N GLY A 89 4.01 -41.73 -23.30
CA GLY A 89 4.71 -42.89 -22.73
C GLY A 89 5.70 -42.58 -21.60
N HIS A 90 5.82 -41.31 -21.17
CA HIS A 90 6.64 -40.91 -20.03
C HIS A 90 5.78 -40.39 -18.87
N ALA A 91 6.03 -40.89 -17.66
CA ALA A 91 5.38 -40.42 -16.45
C ALA A 91 5.81 -38.96 -16.13
N GLU A 92 4.85 -38.04 -16.15
CA GLU A 92 5.09 -36.61 -15.89
C GLU A 92 4.36 -36.18 -14.61
N TRP A 93 5.05 -36.29 -13.47
CA TRP A 93 4.42 -36.09 -12.16
C TRP A 93 4.01 -34.63 -11.92
N THR A 94 2.78 -34.45 -11.44
CA THR A 94 2.20 -33.16 -11.02
C THR A 94 1.76 -33.22 -9.56
N ASP A 95 2.25 -32.30 -8.74
CA ASP A 95 1.88 -32.24 -7.32
C ASP A 95 0.46 -31.72 -7.12
N LYS A 96 -0.23 -32.24 -6.11
CA LYS A 96 -1.63 -31.89 -5.81
C LYS A 96 -1.82 -31.08 -4.53
N GLY A 97 -0.73 -30.76 -3.83
CA GLY A 97 -0.79 -30.00 -2.58
C GLY A 97 -1.36 -28.61 -2.80
N MET A 98 -2.28 -28.19 -1.93
CA MET A 98 -3.02 -26.94 -2.08
C MET A 98 -3.25 -26.24 -0.74
N VAL A 99 -3.26 -24.90 -0.77
CA VAL A 99 -3.68 -24.04 0.34
C VAL A 99 -4.62 -22.96 -0.19
N ILE A 100 -5.76 -22.76 0.46
CA ILE A 100 -6.65 -21.61 0.23
C ILE A 100 -6.68 -20.75 1.49
N LEU A 101 -6.39 -19.48 1.31
CA LEU A 101 -6.44 -18.46 2.36
C LEU A 101 -7.62 -17.51 2.12
N GLU A 102 -8.36 -17.23 3.18
CA GLU A 102 -9.30 -16.11 3.25
C GLU A 102 -8.62 -14.92 3.90
N HIS A 103 -8.72 -13.76 3.25
CA HIS A 103 -8.14 -12.49 3.71
C HIS A 103 -9.24 -11.46 3.91
N MET A 104 -9.14 -10.68 4.98
CA MET A 104 -9.96 -9.49 5.18
C MET A 104 -9.05 -8.27 5.20
N ALA A 105 -9.26 -7.34 4.28
CA ALA A 105 -8.42 -6.16 4.12
C ALA A 105 -9.21 -4.87 4.33
N GLU A 106 -8.61 -3.90 5.01
CA GLU A 106 -9.08 -2.52 5.08
C GLU A 106 -8.28 -1.65 4.10
N ILE A 107 -8.99 -0.81 3.32
CA ILE A 107 -8.38 0.03 2.27
C ILE A 107 -8.67 1.53 2.39
N GLY A 108 -9.62 1.90 3.25
CA GLY A 108 -10.03 3.27 3.46
C GLY A 108 -11.11 3.36 4.52
N ALA A 109 -11.83 4.49 4.56
CA ALA A 109 -12.95 4.68 5.48
C ALA A 109 -13.94 5.74 4.98
N ASN A 110 -15.23 5.42 5.07
CA ASN A 110 -16.33 6.37 4.91
C ASN A 110 -16.69 6.95 6.28
N GLY A 111 -16.37 8.23 6.52
CA GLY A 111 -16.40 8.78 7.88
C GLY A 111 -15.46 7.98 8.79
N ASP A 112 -15.97 7.41 9.88
CA ASP A 112 -15.20 6.55 10.78
C ASP A 112 -15.47 5.06 10.57
N THR A 113 -16.19 4.70 9.50
CA THR A 113 -16.47 3.30 9.15
C THR A 113 -15.42 2.81 8.14
N PRO A 114 -14.61 1.79 8.48
CA PRO A 114 -13.66 1.20 7.53
C PRO A 114 -14.33 0.67 6.27
N VAL A 115 -13.68 0.86 5.12
CA VAL A 115 -14.00 0.14 3.89
C VAL A 115 -13.18 -1.14 3.89
N SER A 116 -13.89 -2.26 4.05
CA SER A 116 -13.31 -3.60 4.15
C SER A 116 -13.86 -4.52 3.07
N PHE A 117 -13.03 -5.41 2.55
CA PHE A 117 -13.45 -6.46 1.63
C PHE A 117 -12.70 -7.76 1.94
N THR A 118 -13.29 -8.87 1.51
CA THR A 118 -12.74 -10.21 1.60
C THR A 118 -12.27 -10.65 0.22
N PHE A 119 -11.10 -11.29 0.17
CA PHE A 119 -10.60 -11.95 -1.03
C PHE A 119 -9.90 -13.26 -0.66
N TYR A 120 -9.74 -14.12 -1.64
CA TYR A 120 -9.10 -15.42 -1.50
C TYR A 120 -7.78 -15.44 -2.26
N SER A 121 -6.78 -16.09 -1.68
CA SER A 121 -5.59 -16.51 -2.42
C SER A 121 -5.47 -18.02 -2.39
N VAL A 122 -5.20 -18.61 -3.56
CA VAL A 122 -5.06 -20.06 -3.74
C VAL A 122 -3.65 -20.36 -4.22
N TYR A 123 -3.06 -21.39 -3.64
CA TYR A 123 -1.74 -21.89 -4.02
C TYR A 123 -1.85 -23.38 -4.26
N MET A 124 -1.47 -23.84 -5.45
CA MET A 124 -1.54 -25.26 -5.84
C MET A 124 -0.21 -25.74 -6.45
N HIS A 125 -0.03 -27.06 -6.52
CA HIS A 125 1.18 -27.75 -6.91
C HIS A 125 2.30 -27.61 -5.87
N LEU A 126 1.92 -27.69 -4.59
CA LEU A 126 2.87 -27.73 -3.48
C LEU A 126 3.32 -29.17 -3.22
N LYS A 127 4.62 -29.37 -2.98
CA LYS A 127 5.17 -30.66 -2.54
C LYS A 127 5.21 -30.82 -1.02
N SER A 128 5.03 -29.72 -0.28
CA SER A 128 4.90 -29.74 1.18
C SER A 128 4.13 -28.54 1.69
N LEU A 129 3.42 -28.73 2.80
CA LEU A 129 2.69 -27.69 3.52
C LEU A 129 3.40 -27.36 4.84
N ALA A 130 3.32 -26.09 5.25
CA ALA A 130 3.79 -25.59 6.54
C ALA A 130 2.64 -25.06 7.43
N VAL A 131 1.40 -25.23 6.97
CA VAL A 131 0.19 -24.72 7.60
C VAL A 131 -0.91 -25.77 7.58
N LYS A 132 -1.91 -25.61 8.46
CA LYS A 132 -3.08 -26.48 8.54
C LYS A 132 -4.38 -25.69 8.42
N GLN A 133 -5.44 -26.34 7.98
CA GLN A 133 -6.78 -25.75 7.96
C GLN A 133 -7.17 -25.15 9.33
N GLY A 134 -7.78 -23.98 9.31
CA GLY A 134 -8.17 -23.20 10.49
C GLY A 134 -7.06 -22.34 11.09
N GLN A 135 -5.80 -22.49 10.68
CA GLN A 135 -4.69 -21.69 11.17
C GLN A 135 -4.79 -20.23 10.71
N ARG A 136 -4.58 -19.28 11.64
CA ARG A 136 -4.31 -17.88 11.30
C ARG A 136 -2.88 -17.75 10.80
N VAL A 137 -2.71 -17.08 9.67
CA VAL A 137 -1.41 -16.80 9.05
C VAL A 137 -1.24 -15.29 8.94
N TYR A 138 0.02 -14.85 9.01
CA TYR A 138 0.39 -13.46 8.84
C TYR A 138 1.17 -13.29 7.56
N ARG A 139 1.14 -12.10 6.99
CA ARG A 139 1.94 -11.72 5.84
C ARG A 139 3.39 -12.17 6.03
N LYS A 140 3.93 -12.84 5.01
CA LYS A 140 5.27 -13.46 4.95
C LYS A 140 5.44 -14.79 5.68
N ASP A 141 4.44 -15.32 6.38
CA ASP A 141 4.53 -16.67 6.97
C ASP A 141 4.73 -17.74 5.88
N LYS A 142 5.59 -18.73 6.14
CA LYS A 142 5.80 -19.87 5.24
C LYS A 142 4.51 -20.68 5.13
N LEU A 143 4.04 -20.90 3.89
CA LEU A 143 2.89 -21.74 3.58
C LEU A 143 3.28 -23.15 3.16
N GLY A 144 4.41 -23.29 2.48
CA GLY A 144 4.85 -24.56 1.90
C GLY A 144 6.03 -24.40 0.95
N GLU A 145 6.28 -25.43 0.16
CA GLU A 145 7.33 -25.44 -0.87
C GLU A 145 6.75 -25.73 -2.24
N ALA A 146 7.27 -25.03 -3.25
CA ALA A 146 6.89 -25.26 -4.64
C ALA A 146 7.22 -26.71 -5.04
N GLY A 147 6.26 -27.34 -5.70
CA GLY A 147 6.36 -28.70 -6.21
C GLY A 147 6.71 -28.70 -7.69
N GLN A 148 6.03 -29.55 -8.44
CA GLN A 148 6.23 -29.71 -9.87
C GLN A 148 4.92 -29.84 -10.64
N ILE A 149 4.96 -29.38 -11.89
CA ILE A 149 3.88 -29.50 -12.87
C ILE A 149 4.45 -30.21 -14.08
N TYR A 150 3.90 -31.37 -14.45
CA TYR A 150 4.40 -32.22 -15.54
C TYR A 150 5.92 -32.44 -15.48
N SER A 151 6.42 -32.87 -14.32
CA SER A 151 7.85 -33.06 -14.01
C SER A 151 8.73 -31.80 -14.04
N GLN A 152 8.17 -30.61 -14.28
CA GLN A 152 8.91 -29.36 -14.19
C GLN A 152 8.97 -28.88 -12.74
N LEU A 153 10.17 -28.90 -12.15
CA LEU A 153 10.40 -28.57 -10.75
C LEU A 153 10.18 -27.09 -10.42
N ALA A 154 9.95 -26.81 -9.14
CA ALA A 154 9.81 -25.47 -8.56
C ALA A 154 8.64 -24.67 -9.12
N HIS A 155 7.57 -25.33 -9.57
CA HIS A 155 6.37 -24.69 -10.08
C HIS A 155 5.28 -24.59 -9.00
N VAL A 156 4.48 -23.53 -9.08
CA VAL A 156 3.29 -23.32 -8.25
C VAL A 156 2.23 -22.60 -9.08
N HIS A 157 0.96 -22.96 -8.90
CA HIS A 157 -0.17 -22.17 -9.39
C HIS A 157 -0.60 -21.18 -8.30
N VAL A 158 -0.85 -19.92 -8.68
CA VAL A 158 -1.32 -18.86 -7.79
C VAL A 158 -2.56 -18.21 -8.37
N GLU A 159 -3.61 -18.06 -7.57
CA GLU A 159 -4.86 -17.38 -7.93
C GLU A 159 -5.23 -16.33 -6.88
N ILE A 160 -5.88 -15.25 -7.34
CA ILE A 160 -6.55 -14.25 -6.47
C ILE A 160 -7.96 -14.04 -6.99
N CYS A 161 -8.95 -14.20 -6.11
CA CYS A 161 -10.35 -14.07 -6.47
C CYS A 161 -11.22 -13.52 -5.34
N MET A 162 -12.41 -13.04 -5.68
CA MET A 162 -13.42 -12.57 -4.73
C MET A 162 -14.83 -12.69 -5.32
N ASP A 163 -15.85 -12.60 -4.45
CA ASP A 163 -17.23 -12.52 -4.91
C ASP A 163 -17.57 -11.10 -5.44
N GLU A 164 -18.75 -10.97 -6.04
CA GLU A 164 -19.19 -9.71 -6.65
C GLU A 164 -19.44 -8.59 -5.64
N ALA A 165 -19.86 -8.90 -4.41
CA ALA A 165 -20.11 -7.91 -3.37
C ALA A 165 -18.79 -7.29 -2.88
N ASN A 166 -17.77 -8.13 -2.69
CA ASN A 166 -16.43 -7.70 -2.33
C ASN A 166 -15.75 -6.95 -3.48
N LEU A 167 -15.92 -7.40 -4.73
CA LEU A 167 -15.45 -6.66 -5.90
C LEU A 167 -16.12 -5.28 -6.00
N THR A 168 -17.43 -5.20 -5.81
CA THR A 168 -18.17 -3.93 -5.79
C THR A 168 -17.64 -2.97 -4.72
N THR A 169 -17.30 -3.51 -3.55
CA THR A 169 -16.69 -2.73 -2.45
C THR A 169 -15.30 -2.22 -2.81
N LEU A 170 -14.47 -3.08 -3.42
CA LEU A 170 -13.12 -2.75 -3.89
C LEU A 170 -13.15 -1.66 -4.96
N LEU A 171 -14.00 -1.81 -5.98
CA LEU A 171 -14.17 -0.86 -7.09
C LEU A 171 -14.91 0.43 -6.67
N GLY A 172 -15.70 0.39 -5.59
CA GLY A 172 -16.58 1.48 -5.16
C GLY A 172 -17.84 1.64 -6.01
N GLN A 173 -18.08 0.70 -6.93
CA GLN A 173 -19.23 0.62 -7.83
C GLN A 173 -19.33 -0.80 -8.40
N ALA A 174 -20.47 -1.13 -9.01
CA ALA A 174 -20.66 -2.43 -9.63
C ALA A 174 -19.66 -2.65 -10.80
N PRO A 175 -19.23 -3.89 -11.07
CA PRO A 175 -18.25 -4.20 -12.12
C PRO A 175 -18.64 -3.70 -13.52
N ASP A 176 -19.93 -3.73 -13.85
CA ASP A 176 -20.50 -3.25 -15.12
C ASP A 176 -20.59 -1.72 -15.22
N ALA A 177 -20.46 -1.01 -14.09
CA ALA A 177 -20.46 0.44 -14.03
C ALA A 177 -19.06 1.06 -14.19
N LEU A 178 -18.00 0.25 -14.28
CA LEU A 178 -16.66 0.75 -14.58
C LEU A 178 -16.63 1.42 -15.96
N PRO A 179 -16.21 2.70 -16.07
CA PRO A 179 -16.17 3.39 -17.35
C PRO A 179 -15.26 2.69 -18.36
N ALA A 180 -15.72 2.55 -19.59
CA ALA A 180 -14.89 2.03 -20.67
C ALA A 180 -13.77 3.02 -21.03
N LEU A 181 -12.64 2.51 -21.53
CA LEU A 181 -11.59 3.35 -22.12
C LEU A 181 -12.18 4.19 -23.25
N GLY A 182 -11.87 5.49 -23.26
CA GLY A 182 -12.44 6.42 -24.24
C GLY A 182 -13.72 7.12 -23.79
N GLN A 183 -14.34 6.70 -22.68
CA GLN A 183 -15.54 7.34 -22.15
C GLN A 183 -15.17 8.52 -21.23
N ALA A 184 -15.81 9.67 -21.44
CA ALA A 184 -15.66 10.81 -20.54
C ALA A 184 -16.33 10.53 -19.19
N PRO A 185 -15.63 10.76 -18.05
CA PRO A 185 -16.25 10.64 -16.74
C PRO A 185 -17.26 11.77 -16.49
N THR A 186 -18.21 11.53 -15.59
CA THR A 186 -19.26 12.49 -15.20
C THR A 186 -19.12 13.01 -13.76
N ARG A 187 -18.22 12.41 -12.99
CA ARG A 187 -17.91 12.77 -11.60
C ARG A 187 -16.49 12.35 -11.26
N SER A 188 -15.90 12.98 -10.26
CA SER A 188 -14.63 12.53 -9.68
C SER A 188 -14.80 11.18 -8.99
N GLY A 189 -13.69 10.46 -8.83
CA GLY A 189 -13.61 9.17 -8.15
C GLY A 189 -13.97 9.24 -6.67
N ARG A 190 -13.92 8.10 -6.00
CA ARG A 190 -14.33 7.95 -4.60
C ARG A 190 -13.42 8.72 -3.63
N THR A 191 -13.89 9.00 -2.42
CA THR A 191 -13.14 9.79 -1.39
C THR A 191 -12.86 9.01 -0.11
N ASP A 192 -13.61 7.94 0.12
CA ASP A 192 -13.45 6.99 1.21
C ASP A 192 -12.19 6.12 1.06
N VAL A 193 -11.85 5.73 -0.18
CA VAL A 193 -10.63 5.03 -0.56
C VAL A 193 -9.86 5.85 -1.59
N VAL A 194 -8.65 6.27 -1.26
CA VAL A 194 -7.77 7.01 -2.18
C VAL A 194 -6.36 6.54 -1.91
N PHE A 195 -5.63 6.13 -2.95
CA PHE A 195 -4.22 5.73 -2.83
C PHE A 195 -3.49 5.78 -4.17
N GLY A 196 -2.16 5.67 -4.13
CA GLY A 196 -1.33 5.64 -5.33
C GLY A 196 -1.31 6.98 -6.07
N SER A 197 -1.30 6.90 -7.40
CA SER A 197 -1.24 8.04 -8.32
C SER A 197 -2.54 8.84 -8.33
N THR A 198 -2.47 10.11 -8.72
CA THR A 198 -3.66 10.92 -9.03
C THR A 198 -3.87 10.95 -10.55
N TYR A 199 -5.11 10.83 -10.99
CA TYR A 199 -5.48 10.92 -12.41
C TYR A 199 -6.49 12.05 -12.58
N VAL A 200 -6.26 12.95 -13.53
CA VAL A 200 -7.15 14.08 -13.81
C VAL A 200 -7.62 14.01 -15.25
N TYR A 201 -8.93 13.91 -15.45
CA TYR A 201 -9.56 14.11 -16.74
C TYR A 201 -9.67 15.59 -17.04
N LEU A 202 -9.21 16.00 -18.21
CA LEU A 202 -9.30 17.36 -18.74
C LEU A 202 -10.20 17.35 -19.98
N PRO A 203 -11.35 18.04 -19.99
CA PRO A 203 -12.15 18.16 -21.20
C PRO A 203 -11.48 19.05 -22.25
N ALA A 204 -11.91 18.94 -23.51
CA ALA A 204 -11.67 20.00 -24.49
C ALA A 204 -12.22 21.34 -23.93
N GLY A 205 -11.54 22.45 -24.19
CA GLY A 205 -11.87 23.73 -23.56
C GLY A 205 -11.14 24.00 -22.23
N THR A 206 -10.38 23.04 -21.69
CA THR A 206 -9.54 23.30 -20.49
C THR A 206 -8.56 24.45 -20.77
N PRO A 207 -8.52 25.50 -19.93
CA PRO A 207 -7.61 26.64 -20.10
C PRO A 207 -6.13 26.24 -20.14
N VAL A 208 -5.36 26.85 -21.05
CA VAL A 208 -3.91 26.61 -21.18
C VAL A 208 -3.10 27.91 -21.37
N HIS A 209 -1.81 27.85 -21.03
CA HIS A 209 -0.84 28.92 -21.26
C HIS A 209 0.51 28.38 -21.77
N ALA A 210 1.18 29.17 -22.62
CA ALA A 210 2.53 28.87 -23.09
C ALA A 210 3.62 29.07 -22.02
N ARG A 211 3.32 29.81 -20.95
CA ARG A 211 4.22 30.08 -19.82
C ARG A 211 3.49 29.84 -18.51
N GLN A 212 4.25 29.54 -17.46
CA GLN A 212 3.70 29.36 -16.13
C GLN A 212 2.94 30.63 -15.68
N PRO A 213 1.65 30.51 -15.32
CA PRO A 213 0.93 31.63 -14.73
C PRO A 213 1.54 32.08 -13.40
N THR A 214 1.53 33.40 -13.17
CA THR A 214 2.01 34.02 -11.92
C THR A 214 0.91 34.15 -10.87
N THR A 215 -0.34 33.95 -11.26
CA THR A 215 -1.53 33.93 -10.42
C THR A 215 -2.17 32.55 -10.45
N HIS A 216 -2.93 32.23 -9.41
CA HIS A 216 -3.61 30.94 -9.25
C HIS A 216 -5.12 31.10 -9.01
N MET A 217 -5.64 32.25 -9.42
CA MET A 217 -7.04 32.65 -9.29
C MET A 217 -7.39 33.49 -10.50
N ALA A 218 -8.51 33.16 -11.15
CA ALA A 218 -9.10 33.95 -12.24
C ALA A 218 -8.08 34.38 -13.31
N THR A 219 -7.15 33.49 -13.68
CA THR A 219 -6.13 33.77 -14.68
C THR A 219 -6.78 33.87 -16.06
N PRO A 220 -6.72 35.03 -16.75
CA PRO A 220 -7.33 35.17 -18.07
C PRO A 220 -6.64 34.27 -19.09
N SER A 221 -7.35 33.32 -19.67
CA SER A 221 -6.80 32.42 -20.70
C SER A 221 -7.42 32.71 -22.07
N GLY A 222 -6.56 32.86 -23.08
CA GLY A 222 -6.96 33.04 -24.48
C GLY A 222 -6.87 31.76 -25.32
N ALA A 223 -6.44 30.64 -24.73
CA ALA A 223 -6.24 29.37 -25.42
C ALA A 223 -6.77 28.21 -24.57
N THR A 224 -7.25 27.16 -25.23
CA THR A 224 -7.81 25.98 -24.56
C THR A 224 -7.35 24.70 -25.23
N LEU A 225 -7.44 23.58 -24.52
CA LEU A 225 -7.17 22.27 -25.08
C LEU A 225 -8.14 21.97 -26.24
N PRO A 226 -7.66 21.50 -27.41
CA PRO A 226 -8.50 21.19 -28.56
C PRO A 226 -9.23 19.84 -28.42
N ALA A 227 -8.75 18.96 -27.55
CA ALA A 227 -9.28 17.61 -27.34
C ALA A 227 -9.14 17.23 -25.85
N PRO A 228 -9.97 16.30 -25.34
CA PRO A 228 -9.87 15.85 -23.97
C PRO A 228 -8.60 15.01 -23.74
N LEU A 229 -8.02 15.12 -22.55
CA LEU A 229 -6.80 14.44 -22.13
C LEU A 229 -6.96 13.84 -20.73
N TRP A 230 -6.17 12.80 -20.43
CA TRP A 230 -5.93 12.37 -19.06
C TRP A 230 -4.52 12.78 -18.63
N VAL A 231 -4.38 13.22 -17.39
CA VAL A 231 -3.07 13.51 -16.78
C VAL A 231 -2.91 12.65 -15.54
N LYS A 232 -1.90 11.78 -15.55
CA LYS A 232 -1.43 11.06 -14.37
C LYS A 232 -0.40 11.90 -13.64
N LEU A 233 -0.53 12.02 -12.33
CA LEU A 233 0.37 12.69 -11.41
C LEU A 233 0.91 11.69 -10.37
N ASP A 234 2.22 11.46 -10.41
CA ASP A 234 2.96 10.58 -9.50
C ASP A 234 3.90 11.38 -8.59
N TYR A 235 4.08 10.94 -7.35
CA TYR A 235 4.95 11.56 -6.35
C TYR A 235 5.96 10.57 -5.79
N GLU A 236 7.25 10.83 -6.01
CA GLU A 236 8.39 10.01 -5.57
C GLU A 236 9.57 10.94 -5.21
N GLY A 237 9.33 11.89 -4.29
CA GLY A 237 10.22 13.02 -4.00
C GLY A 237 10.12 14.14 -5.03
N ASP A 238 10.17 13.79 -6.31
CA ASP A 238 9.77 14.63 -7.45
C ASP A 238 8.25 14.47 -7.71
N ALA A 239 7.66 15.40 -8.47
CA ALA A 239 6.37 15.17 -9.11
C ALA A 239 6.59 14.78 -10.58
N HIS A 240 5.86 13.79 -11.06
CA HIS A 240 5.90 13.38 -12.46
C HIS A 240 4.52 13.45 -13.08
N LEU A 241 4.43 14.05 -14.27
CA LEU A 241 3.19 14.16 -15.03
C LEU A 241 3.33 13.39 -16.34
N THR A 242 2.39 12.48 -16.58
CA THR A 242 2.25 11.75 -17.85
C THR A 242 0.90 12.04 -18.44
N THR A 243 0.85 12.44 -19.70
CA THR A 243 -0.40 12.80 -20.38
C THR A 243 -0.80 11.71 -21.35
N TYR A 244 -2.10 11.43 -21.46
CA TYR A 244 -2.65 10.39 -22.31
C TYR A 244 -3.79 10.95 -23.16
N HIS A 245 -3.93 10.41 -24.37
CA HIS A 245 -5.13 10.62 -25.17
C HIS A 245 -6.35 10.05 -24.44
N ALA A 246 -7.42 10.86 -24.31
CA ALA A 246 -8.60 10.42 -23.56
C ALA A 246 -9.63 9.66 -24.39
N THR A 247 -9.63 9.82 -25.71
CA THR A 247 -10.69 9.32 -26.61
C THR A 247 -10.12 8.91 -27.97
N GLY A 248 -10.89 8.15 -28.74
CA GLY A 248 -10.55 7.75 -30.11
C GLY A 248 -9.64 6.52 -30.18
N GLU A 249 -9.10 6.23 -31.37
CA GLU A 249 -8.26 5.04 -31.60
C GLU A 249 -6.97 5.05 -30.75
N HIS A 250 -6.48 6.24 -30.40
CA HIS A 250 -5.29 6.43 -29.56
C HIS A 250 -5.59 6.48 -28.05
N ALA A 251 -6.84 6.25 -27.60
CA ALA A 251 -7.17 6.36 -26.18
C ALA A 251 -6.24 5.48 -25.32
N GLY A 252 -5.68 6.05 -24.25
CA GLY A 252 -4.69 5.36 -23.40
C GLY A 252 -3.25 5.43 -23.89
N GLU A 253 -2.99 5.95 -25.10
CA GLU A 253 -1.62 6.19 -25.56
C GLU A 253 -1.03 7.45 -24.92
N VAL A 254 0.25 7.37 -24.56
CA VAL A 254 1.01 8.48 -23.95
C VAL A 254 1.30 9.57 -24.98
N ILE A 255 1.10 10.82 -24.58
CA ILE A 255 1.44 12.00 -25.37
C ILE A 255 2.78 12.56 -24.89
N GLY A 256 3.76 12.60 -25.78
CA GLY A 256 5.08 13.13 -25.50
C GLY A 256 5.84 12.30 -24.46
N THR A 257 6.63 12.96 -23.62
CA THR A 257 7.42 12.30 -22.56
C THR A 257 6.92 12.70 -21.17
N LYS A 258 7.35 11.95 -20.15
CA LYS A 258 7.06 12.26 -18.74
C LYS A 258 7.68 13.61 -18.35
N VAL A 259 6.87 14.54 -17.83
CA VAL A 259 7.34 15.84 -17.32
C VAL A 259 7.72 15.68 -15.85
N ALA A 260 8.95 16.06 -15.47
CA ALA A 260 9.42 15.99 -14.09
C ALA A 260 9.49 17.39 -13.45
N GLU A 261 8.82 17.54 -12.32
CA GLU A 261 8.91 18.68 -11.41
C GLU A 261 9.87 18.31 -10.27
N ARG A 262 11.13 18.73 -10.40
CA ARG A 262 12.18 18.39 -9.44
C ARG A 262 11.83 18.89 -8.04
N ARG A 263 11.95 18.00 -7.06
CA ARG A 263 11.52 18.15 -5.66
C ARG A 263 10.04 18.49 -5.51
N GLY A 264 9.22 18.19 -6.52
CA GLY A 264 7.82 18.57 -6.57
C GLY A 264 7.01 18.03 -5.40
N GLU A 265 7.32 16.84 -4.89
CA GLU A 265 6.71 16.31 -3.66
C GLU A 265 7.24 17.05 -2.41
N TYR A 266 8.57 17.10 -2.25
CA TYR A 266 9.21 17.68 -1.07
C TYR A 266 8.97 19.19 -0.91
N ALA A 267 8.61 19.87 -2.00
CA ALA A 267 8.32 21.29 -2.02
C ALA A 267 6.82 21.61 -1.84
N LEU A 268 5.92 20.61 -1.83
CA LEU A 268 4.47 20.84 -1.77
C LEU A 268 4.04 21.76 -0.63
N HIS A 269 4.57 21.57 0.57
CA HIS A 269 4.26 22.41 1.73
C HIS A 269 4.63 23.88 1.47
N LYS A 270 5.83 24.14 0.94
CA LYS A 270 6.30 25.50 0.66
C LYS A 270 5.51 26.14 -0.49
N GLU A 271 5.18 25.37 -1.51
CA GLU A 271 4.38 25.85 -2.64
C GLU A 271 2.95 26.16 -2.19
N ALA A 272 2.33 25.33 -1.36
CA ALA A 272 1.00 25.57 -0.81
C ALA A 272 0.95 26.83 0.05
N ASP A 273 1.95 27.04 0.93
CA ASP A 273 2.12 28.28 1.69
C ASP A 273 2.25 29.50 0.78
N LYS A 274 3.06 29.39 -0.28
CA LYS A 274 3.29 30.47 -1.24
C LYS A 274 1.99 30.85 -1.96
N ARG A 275 1.22 29.85 -2.42
CA ARG A 275 -0.07 30.09 -3.10
C ARG A 275 -1.07 30.76 -2.18
N HIS A 276 -1.21 30.28 -0.95
CA HIS A 276 -2.07 30.93 0.04
C HIS A 276 -1.67 32.40 0.28
N LYS A 277 -0.37 32.68 0.50
CA LYS A 277 0.15 34.03 0.76
C LYS A 277 0.06 34.97 -0.45
N SER A 278 -0.05 34.44 -1.67
CA SER A 278 -0.23 35.24 -2.88
C SER A 278 -1.63 35.83 -3.04
N LEU A 279 -2.60 35.35 -2.26
CA LEU A 279 -3.98 35.80 -2.31
C LEU A 279 -4.17 37.15 -1.61
N ALA A 280 -5.20 37.89 -2.03
CA ALA A 280 -5.66 39.06 -1.29
C ALA A 280 -6.20 38.66 0.11
N GLU A 281 -6.16 39.58 1.07
CA GLU A 281 -6.54 39.31 2.47
C GLU A 281 -7.98 38.76 2.60
N SER A 282 -8.92 39.28 1.80
CA SER A 282 -10.32 38.79 1.77
C SER A 282 -10.43 37.34 1.30
N GLN A 283 -9.56 36.90 0.39
CA GLN A 283 -9.51 35.53 -0.11
C GLN A 283 -8.76 34.60 0.84
N GLN A 284 -7.73 35.10 1.54
CA GLN A 284 -7.02 34.33 2.57
C GLN A 284 -7.96 33.89 3.69
N ALA A 285 -9.00 34.68 4.01
CA ALA A 285 -10.01 34.33 5.00
C ALA A 285 -10.82 33.06 4.65
N GLN A 286 -10.83 32.62 3.39
CA GLN A 286 -11.51 31.42 2.89
C GLN A 286 -10.51 30.40 2.30
N SER A 287 -9.25 30.50 2.69
CA SER A 287 -8.15 29.69 2.17
C SER A 287 -7.26 29.18 3.30
N SER A 288 -6.58 28.08 3.07
CA SER A 288 -5.53 27.57 3.94
C SER A 288 -4.39 27.00 3.10
N PRO A 289 -3.14 27.06 3.58
CA PRO A 289 -2.05 26.27 3.01
C PRO A 289 -2.39 24.77 2.94
N SER A 290 -3.09 24.22 3.94
CA SER A 290 -3.53 22.82 3.94
C SER A 290 -4.46 22.47 2.76
N GLY A 291 -5.45 23.31 2.45
CA GLY A 291 -6.34 23.13 1.30
C GLY A 291 -5.58 23.22 -0.04
N TRP A 292 -4.64 24.16 -0.16
CA TRP A 292 -3.74 24.23 -1.32
C TRP A 292 -2.85 22.99 -1.44
N TYR A 293 -2.37 22.45 -0.32
CA TYR A 293 -1.56 21.25 -0.29
C TYR A 293 -2.34 20.05 -0.84
N GLU A 294 -3.60 19.87 -0.41
CA GLU A 294 -4.45 18.79 -0.93
C GLU A 294 -4.80 18.99 -2.41
N LEU A 295 -5.12 20.22 -2.84
CA LEU A 295 -5.33 20.51 -4.27
C LEU A 295 -4.11 20.10 -5.09
N LEU A 296 -2.91 20.51 -4.66
CA LEU A 296 -1.68 20.20 -5.39
C LEU A 296 -1.38 18.71 -5.46
N ARG A 297 -1.68 17.97 -4.39
CA ARG A 297 -1.36 16.54 -4.25
C ARG A 297 -2.40 15.62 -4.88
N PHE A 298 -3.69 15.90 -4.68
CA PHE A 298 -4.80 15.02 -5.09
C PHE A 298 -5.62 15.60 -6.26
N GLY A 299 -5.32 16.82 -6.71
CA GLY A 299 -6.15 17.56 -7.66
C GLY A 299 -7.46 18.07 -7.05
N ARG A 300 -7.73 17.80 -5.77
CA ARG A 300 -8.95 18.14 -5.04
C ARG A 300 -8.72 18.15 -3.53
N VAL A 301 -9.60 18.79 -2.77
CA VAL A 301 -9.62 18.74 -1.31
C VAL A 301 -10.36 17.47 -0.86
N LEU A 302 -9.75 16.70 0.05
CA LEU A 302 -10.35 15.50 0.64
C LEU A 302 -10.75 15.72 2.11
N GLY A 303 -10.05 16.63 2.80
CA GLY A 303 -10.34 17.03 4.16
C GLY A 303 -11.32 18.20 4.25
N SER A 304 -11.38 18.82 5.43
CA SER A 304 -12.27 19.95 5.72
C SER A 304 -11.57 21.32 5.65
N ASP A 305 -10.27 21.36 5.35
CA ASP A 305 -9.51 22.60 5.37
C ASP A 305 -9.83 23.47 4.14
N PRO A 306 -9.95 24.79 4.31
CA PRO A 306 -10.53 25.64 3.28
C PRO A 306 -9.58 25.81 2.07
N LEU A 307 -10.16 25.75 0.88
CA LEU A 307 -9.56 26.14 -0.40
C LEU A 307 -10.47 27.20 -1.03
N PRO A 308 -9.93 28.32 -1.54
CA PRO A 308 -10.76 29.39 -2.08
C PRO A 308 -11.47 28.93 -3.35
N ALA A 309 -12.72 29.36 -3.53
CA ALA A 309 -13.50 29.05 -4.73
C ALA A 309 -12.79 29.59 -5.98
N GLY A 310 -12.64 28.75 -7.01
CA GLY A 310 -11.92 29.11 -8.24
C GLY A 310 -10.40 28.99 -8.14
N ALA A 311 -9.86 28.32 -7.11
CA ALA A 311 -8.44 27.97 -7.05
C ALA A 311 -7.99 27.20 -8.29
N GLU A 312 -6.89 27.64 -8.91
CA GLU A 312 -6.38 27.06 -10.15
C GLU A 312 -5.18 26.16 -9.89
N HIS A 313 -5.14 25.01 -10.56
CA HIS A 313 -4.10 24.01 -10.43
C HIS A 313 -3.27 23.93 -11.72
N TRP A 314 -2.53 25.00 -11.99
CA TRP A 314 -1.64 25.06 -13.15
C TRP A 314 -0.48 24.08 -13.03
N ARG A 315 -0.33 23.17 -14.02
CA ARG A 315 0.81 22.24 -14.18
C ARG A 315 1.25 22.18 -15.64
N CYS A 316 2.54 21.96 -15.87
CA CYS A 316 3.07 21.80 -17.22
C CYS A 316 2.86 20.37 -17.70
N ILE A 317 2.26 20.20 -18.88
CA ILE A 317 1.94 18.91 -19.47
C ILE A 317 2.32 18.87 -20.96
N HIS A 318 2.57 17.68 -21.47
CA HIS A 318 2.68 17.46 -22.92
C HIS A 318 1.29 17.44 -23.55
N THR A 319 1.13 18.15 -24.66
CA THR A 319 -0.07 18.15 -25.49
C THR A 319 0.31 17.88 -26.95
N SER A 320 -0.68 17.67 -27.83
CA SER A 320 -0.43 17.60 -29.28
C SER A 320 0.16 18.89 -29.87
N GLN A 321 0.10 20.01 -29.13
CA GLN A 321 0.67 21.31 -29.50
C GLN A 321 2.03 21.59 -28.83
N GLY A 322 2.60 20.61 -28.11
CA GLY A 322 3.82 20.77 -27.32
C GLY A 322 3.55 20.96 -25.82
N LEU A 323 4.55 21.47 -25.10
CA LEU A 323 4.45 21.71 -23.65
C LEU A 323 3.61 22.95 -23.35
N LEU A 324 2.56 22.77 -22.54
CA LEU A 324 1.67 23.85 -22.12
C LEU A 324 1.35 23.72 -20.63
N TRP A 325 1.05 24.86 -19.99
CA TRP A 325 0.53 24.91 -18.63
C TRP A 325 -0.99 24.79 -18.66
N ALA A 326 -1.54 23.68 -18.17
CA ALA A 326 -2.97 23.42 -18.11
C ALA A 326 -3.51 23.57 -16.68
N ASN A 327 -4.73 24.09 -16.52
CA ASN A 327 -5.39 24.16 -15.22
C ASN A 327 -6.09 22.84 -14.92
N LEU A 328 -5.52 22.05 -14.02
CA LEU A 328 -6.06 20.72 -13.66
C LEU A 328 -7.30 20.78 -12.76
N ASN A 329 -7.67 21.98 -12.27
CA ASN A 329 -8.85 22.24 -11.46
C ASN A 329 -9.83 23.21 -12.16
N ALA A 330 -9.83 23.20 -13.49
CA ALA A 330 -10.80 23.96 -14.29
C ALA A 330 -12.21 23.33 -14.20
N PRO A 331 -13.29 24.08 -14.49
CA PRO A 331 -14.63 23.51 -14.58
C PRO A 331 -14.69 22.32 -15.56
N GLY A 332 -15.32 21.23 -15.14
CA GLY A 332 -15.44 20.00 -15.94
C GLY A 332 -14.27 19.03 -15.84
N THR A 333 -13.25 19.32 -15.02
CA THR A 333 -12.22 18.32 -14.68
C THR A 333 -12.71 17.35 -13.61
N PHE A 334 -12.23 16.11 -13.66
CA PHE A 334 -12.58 15.05 -12.71
C PHE A 334 -11.33 14.34 -12.22
N GLN A 335 -11.24 14.08 -10.92
CA GLN A 335 -10.05 13.55 -10.25
C GLN A 335 -10.29 12.15 -9.70
N PHE A 336 -9.33 11.27 -9.91
CA PHE A 336 -9.35 9.86 -9.54
C PHE A 336 -8.01 9.48 -8.94
N SER A 337 -7.94 8.28 -8.39
CA SER A 337 -6.71 7.65 -7.90
C SER A 337 -6.59 6.21 -8.38
N ASP A 338 -5.51 5.51 -8.01
CA ASP A 338 -5.41 4.08 -8.33
C ASP A 338 -6.59 3.29 -7.74
N ALA A 339 -7.16 3.74 -6.61
CA ALA A 339 -8.33 3.12 -5.97
C ALA A 339 -9.60 3.07 -6.85
N ASP A 340 -9.65 3.84 -7.94
CA ASP A 340 -10.79 3.90 -8.86
C ASP A 340 -10.62 2.95 -10.07
N PHE A 341 -9.55 2.14 -10.11
CA PHE A 341 -9.24 1.21 -11.21
C PHE A 341 -9.42 1.86 -12.58
N PRO A 342 -8.69 2.95 -12.87
CA PRO A 342 -8.99 3.79 -14.02
C PRO A 342 -8.70 3.06 -15.34
N ALA A 343 -9.67 3.05 -16.26
CA ALA A 343 -9.55 2.38 -17.56
C ALA A 343 -8.39 2.92 -18.43
N ILE A 344 -7.94 4.17 -18.19
CA ILE A 344 -6.75 4.73 -18.85
C ILE A 344 -5.47 3.95 -18.51
N MET A 345 -5.47 3.22 -17.40
CA MET A 345 -4.40 2.30 -16.99
C MET A 345 -4.67 0.84 -17.39
N GLY A 346 -5.71 0.60 -18.21
CA GLY A 346 -6.05 -0.71 -18.76
C GLY A 346 -7.02 -1.55 -17.91
N TRP A 347 -7.45 -1.06 -16.75
CA TRP A 347 -8.38 -1.79 -15.89
C TRP A 347 -9.75 -1.97 -16.53
N GLN A 348 -10.23 -3.21 -16.59
CA GLN A 348 -11.54 -3.55 -17.14
C GLN A 348 -12.09 -4.84 -16.54
N CYS A 349 -13.40 -4.86 -16.27
CA CYS A 349 -14.13 -6.08 -15.91
C CYS A 349 -14.65 -6.80 -17.17
N ILE A 350 -14.45 -8.12 -17.24
CA ILE A 350 -14.88 -8.99 -18.34
C ILE A 350 -15.87 -10.02 -17.80
N GLN A 351 -17.09 -9.99 -18.33
CA GLN A 351 -18.18 -10.91 -17.95
C GLN A 351 -19.13 -11.17 -19.13
N ASP A 352 -18.62 -11.08 -20.36
CA ASP A 352 -19.36 -11.18 -21.62
C ASP A 352 -19.23 -12.57 -22.28
N ASP A 353 -18.98 -13.60 -21.47
CA ASP A 353 -19.03 -14.99 -21.88
C ASP A 353 -20.41 -15.57 -21.58
N ASP A 354 -21.11 -16.04 -22.63
CA ASP A 354 -22.48 -16.56 -22.51
C ASP A 354 -22.52 -17.99 -21.95
N ASN A 355 -21.40 -18.73 -21.97
CA ASN A 355 -21.32 -20.09 -21.44
C ASN A 355 -20.00 -20.36 -20.67
N PRO A 356 -19.73 -19.64 -19.57
CA PRO A 356 -18.47 -19.78 -18.84
C PRO A 356 -18.34 -21.13 -18.10
N LEU A 357 -19.37 -21.98 -18.13
CA LEU A 357 -19.39 -23.28 -17.46
C LEU A 357 -18.67 -24.38 -18.24
N ASP A 358 -18.38 -24.18 -19.53
CA ASP A 358 -17.76 -25.19 -20.38
C ASP A 358 -16.23 -25.03 -20.52
N GLN A 359 -15.63 -24.21 -19.65
CA GLN A 359 -14.19 -23.86 -19.61
C GLN A 359 -13.68 -23.06 -20.82
N ARG A 360 -14.34 -23.10 -21.98
CA ARG A 360 -13.91 -22.35 -23.16
C ARG A 360 -14.17 -20.86 -22.96
N CYS A 361 -13.21 -20.04 -23.33
CA CYS A 361 -13.34 -18.59 -23.33
C CYS A 361 -13.99 -18.13 -24.63
N ASP A 362 -15.29 -17.85 -24.57
CA ASP A 362 -16.08 -17.28 -25.65
C ASP A 362 -16.38 -15.79 -25.48
N SER A 363 -15.81 -15.14 -24.45
CA SER A 363 -15.79 -13.68 -24.27
C SER A 363 -15.49 -12.94 -25.58
N LYS A 364 -16.48 -12.20 -26.08
CA LYS A 364 -16.34 -11.43 -27.32
C LYS A 364 -15.19 -10.43 -27.21
N THR A 365 -15.06 -9.77 -26.05
CA THR A 365 -14.02 -8.78 -25.78
C THR A 365 -12.62 -9.39 -25.89
N LEU A 366 -12.37 -10.54 -25.25
CA LEU A 366 -11.07 -11.21 -25.31
C LEU A 366 -10.75 -11.74 -26.70
N ARG A 367 -11.73 -12.36 -27.37
CA ARG A 367 -11.55 -12.85 -28.75
C ARG A 367 -11.17 -11.70 -29.69
N GLU A 368 -11.82 -10.54 -29.58
CA GLU A 368 -11.44 -9.36 -30.36
C GLU A 368 -10.06 -8.83 -30.00
N LEU A 369 -9.70 -8.81 -28.71
CA LEU A 369 -8.39 -8.36 -28.24
C LEU A 369 -7.25 -9.20 -28.84
N PHE A 370 -7.40 -10.53 -28.84
CA PHE A 370 -6.42 -11.45 -29.43
C PHE A 370 -6.40 -11.38 -30.96
N ALA A 371 -7.56 -11.32 -31.61
CA ALA A 371 -7.62 -11.19 -33.06
C ALA A 371 -6.89 -9.92 -33.54
N ARG A 372 -7.00 -8.80 -32.82
CA ARG A 372 -6.34 -7.52 -33.16
C ARG A 372 -4.80 -7.56 -33.11
N GLN A 373 -4.21 -8.59 -32.50
CA GLN A 373 -2.75 -8.77 -32.48
C GLN A 373 -2.19 -9.16 -33.85
N HIS A 374 -3.04 -9.70 -34.74
CA HIS A 374 -2.64 -10.01 -36.10
C HIS A 374 -2.59 -8.73 -36.95
N VAL A 375 -1.49 -8.53 -37.68
CA VAL A 375 -1.30 -7.35 -38.53
C VAL A 375 -2.26 -7.36 -39.72
N ARG A 376 -2.48 -8.52 -40.33
CA ARG A 376 -3.31 -8.67 -41.54
C ARG A 376 -4.78 -8.80 -41.19
N MET A 377 -5.63 -8.01 -41.86
CA MET A 377 -7.08 -8.07 -41.67
C MET A 377 -7.69 -9.45 -41.98
N GLU A 378 -7.14 -10.19 -42.95
CA GLU A 378 -7.60 -11.55 -43.23
C GLU A 378 -7.37 -12.49 -42.05
N ASP A 379 -6.22 -12.38 -41.37
CA ASP A 379 -5.89 -13.21 -40.22
C ASP A 379 -6.76 -12.86 -39.01
N ARG A 380 -7.10 -11.58 -38.82
CA ARG A 380 -8.06 -11.15 -37.80
C ARG A 380 -9.43 -11.80 -38.03
N LYS A 381 -9.91 -11.78 -39.27
CA LYS A 381 -11.21 -12.37 -39.63
C LYS A 381 -11.20 -13.88 -39.40
N ARG A 382 -10.16 -14.57 -39.85
CA ARG A 382 -10.00 -16.03 -39.64
C ARG A 382 -9.90 -16.39 -38.16
N ALA A 383 -9.19 -15.62 -37.35
CA ALA A 383 -9.08 -15.86 -35.90
C ALA A 383 -10.45 -15.82 -35.19
N LEU A 384 -11.40 -15.06 -35.71
CA LEU A 384 -12.76 -14.96 -35.17
C LEU A 384 -13.70 -16.05 -35.70
N GLU A 385 -13.29 -16.83 -36.70
CA GLU A 385 -14.07 -17.98 -37.18
C GLU A 385 -14.00 -19.13 -36.16
N ARG A 386 -15.13 -19.81 -35.92
CA ARG A 386 -15.22 -20.96 -35.02
C ARG A 386 -14.75 -22.24 -35.73
N THR A 387 -13.47 -22.27 -36.12
CA THR A 387 -12.78 -23.39 -36.76
C THR A 387 -11.47 -23.72 -36.04
N ASP A 388 -10.90 -24.91 -36.26
CA ASP A 388 -9.61 -25.29 -35.68
C ASP A 388 -8.48 -24.33 -36.07
N GLU A 389 -8.48 -23.85 -37.33
CA GLU A 389 -7.51 -22.84 -37.79
C GLU A 389 -7.74 -21.50 -37.08
N GLY A 390 -9.00 -21.07 -36.94
CA GLY A 390 -9.37 -19.85 -36.24
C GLY A 390 -8.93 -19.88 -34.78
N LEU A 391 -9.19 -20.99 -34.07
CA LEU A 391 -8.77 -21.19 -32.69
C LEU A 391 -7.24 -21.12 -32.53
N ARG A 392 -6.47 -21.79 -33.41
CA ARG A 392 -5.00 -21.72 -33.39
C ARG A 392 -4.48 -20.30 -33.62
N LYS A 393 -5.10 -19.55 -34.54
CA LYS A 393 -4.76 -18.14 -34.77
C LYS A 393 -5.10 -17.27 -33.57
N LEU A 394 -6.22 -17.56 -32.91
CA LEU A 394 -6.64 -16.80 -31.73
C LEU A 394 -5.73 -17.05 -30.53
N ALA A 395 -5.24 -18.29 -30.38
CA ALA A 395 -4.34 -18.68 -29.29
C ALA A 395 -2.87 -18.30 -29.51
N SER A 396 -2.42 -18.12 -30.76
CA SER A 396 -1.00 -17.84 -31.04
C SER A 396 -0.42 -16.62 -30.29
N PRO A 397 -1.14 -15.50 -30.08
CA PRO A 397 -0.65 -14.37 -29.30
C PRO A 397 -0.53 -14.68 -27.81
N ILE A 398 -1.18 -15.72 -27.29
CA ILE A 398 -1.09 -16.13 -25.88
C ILE A 398 0.23 -16.87 -25.63
N LEU A 399 0.69 -17.66 -26.60
CA LEU A 399 1.95 -18.42 -26.52
C LEU A 399 3.18 -17.50 -26.57
N THR A 400 3.11 -16.43 -27.36
CA THR A 400 4.17 -15.44 -27.49
C THR A 400 3.56 -14.03 -27.43
N PRO A 401 3.15 -13.58 -26.24
CA PRO A 401 2.51 -12.28 -26.09
C PRO A 401 3.52 -11.16 -26.34
N SER A 402 3.10 -10.13 -27.07
CA SER A 402 3.83 -8.87 -27.08
C SER A 402 3.78 -8.25 -25.69
N ASP A 403 4.78 -7.43 -25.33
CA ASP A 403 4.80 -6.73 -24.03
C ASP A 403 3.49 -5.93 -23.82
N SER A 404 2.99 -5.28 -24.87
CA SER A 404 1.72 -4.54 -24.83
C SER A 404 0.51 -5.43 -24.54
N LEU A 405 0.45 -6.63 -25.11
CA LEU A 405 -0.63 -7.57 -24.82
C LEU A 405 -0.51 -8.12 -23.40
N ALA A 406 0.68 -8.56 -23.00
CA ALA A 406 0.93 -9.05 -21.65
C ALA A 406 0.54 -8.01 -20.59
N ASP A 407 0.86 -6.73 -20.82
CA ASP A 407 0.47 -5.64 -19.92
C ASP A 407 -1.04 -5.38 -19.91
N LYS A 408 -1.74 -5.52 -21.04
CA LYS A 408 -3.21 -5.42 -21.07
C LYS A 408 -3.87 -6.54 -20.26
N LEU A 409 -3.43 -7.78 -20.44
CA LEU A 409 -4.02 -8.95 -19.75
C LEU A 409 -3.89 -8.86 -18.21
N LYS A 410 -2.82 -8.24 -17.70
CA LYS A 410 -2.62 -7.99 -16.25
C LYS A 410 -3.71 -7.14 -15.60
N HIS A 411 -4.41 -6.31 -16.37
CA HIS A 411 -5.40 -5.36 -15.85
C HIS A 411 -6.84 -5.81 -16.09
N LEU A 412 -7.04 -7.06 -16.54
CA LEU A 412 -8.37 -7.63 -16.70
C LEU A 412 -8.84 -8.28 -15.40
N ILE A 413 -10.11 -8.04 -15.05
CA ILE A 413 -10.81 -8.68 -13.93
C ILE A 413 -11.92 -9.53 -14.54
N CYS A 414 -11.75 -10.84 -14.56
CA CYS A 414 -12.59 -11.73 -15.36
C CYS A 414 -13.54 -12.55 -14.48
N LYS A 415 -14.79 -12.71 -14.91
CA LYS A 415 -15.81 -13.50 -14.22
C LYS A 415 -15.96 -14.89 -14.84
N PHE A 416 -15.58 -15.93 -14.12
CA PHE A 416 -15.80 -17.33 -14.51
C PHE A 416 -15.70 -18.27 -13.28
N PRO A 417 -16.22 -19.52 -13.33
CA PRO A 417 -16.12 -20.46 -12.22
C PRO A 417 -14.70 -21.00 -12.04
N SER A 418 -14.35 -21.39 -10.81
CA SER A 418 -13.05 -22.00 -10.52
C SER A 418 -12.87 -23.36 -11.21
N GLU A 419 -11.74 -23.57 -11.87
CA GLU A 419 -11.33 -24.86 -12.47
C GLU A 419 -11.13 -26.00 -11.45
N PHE A 420 -10.98 -25.70 -10.16
CA PHE A 420 -10.69 -26.71 -9.13
C PHE A 420 -11.94 -27.43 -8.59
N ASP A 421 -13.15 -26.96 -8.89
CA ASP A 421 -14.39 -27.63 -8.47
C ASP A 421 -14.62 -28.91 -9.28
N GLN A 422 -14.48 -30.07 -8.65
CA GLN A 422 -14.68 -31.36 -9.33
C GLN A 422 -16.15 -31.60 -9.68
N GLY A 423 -17.09 -30.97 -8.96
CA GLY A 423 -18.54 -31.13 -9.18
C GLY A 423 -19.01 -30.65 -10.55
N THR A 424 -18.23 -29.79 -11.22
CA THR A 424 -18.53 -29.24 -12.55
C THR A 424 -17.67 -29.87 -13.65
N PHE A 425 -16.93 -30.95 -13.36
CA PHE A 425 -16.03 -31.61 -14.31
C PHE A 425 -16.68 -31.90 -15.67
N GLU A 426 -17.84 -32.55 -15.69
CA GLU A 426 -18.50 -32.95 -16.93
C GLU A 426 -18.94 -31.73 -17.77
N ALA A 427 -19.48 -30.70 -17.12
CA ALA A 427 -19.89 -29.47 -17.79
C ALA A 427 -18.71 -28.76 -18.44
N ARG A 428 -17.55 -28.73 -17.75
CA ARG A 428 -16.33 -28.07 -18.21
C ARG A 428 -15.61 -28.86 -19.29
N TYR A 429 -15.34 -30.14 -19.05
CA TYR A 429 -14.39 -30.90 -19.86
C TYR A 429 -15.05 -31.97 -20.74
N GLY A 430 -16.35 -32.27 -20.58
CA GLY A 430 -17.01 -33.34 -21.35
C GLY A 430 -16.88 -33.15 -22.87
N HIS A 431 -16.83 -31.90 -23.34
CA HIS A 431 -16.63 -31.57 -24.74
C HIS A 431 -15.25 -31.99 -25.31
N ILE A 432 -14.24 -32.17 -24.45
CA ILE A 432 -12.89 -32.62 -24.86
C ILE A 432 -12.94 -34.05 -25.40
N LYS A 433 -13.87 -34.89 -24.91
CA LYS A 433 -14.05 -36.27 -25.39
C LYS A 433 -14.35 -36.35 -26.90
N ASP A 434 -14.92 -35.29 -27.47
CA ASP A 434 -15.25 -35.21 -28.90
C ASP A 434 -14.04 -34.85 -29.80
N LEU A 435 -12.91 -34.42 -29.23
CA LEU A 435 -11.72 -34.07 -30.01
C LEU A 435 -11.14 -35.31 -30.70
N PRO A 436 -10.50 -35.16 -31.88
CA PRO A 436 -10.01 -36.29 -32.67
C PRO A 436 -9.10 -37.27 -31.90
N HIS A 437 -8.26 -36.77 -30.99
CA HIS A 437 -7.39 -37.62 -30.18
C HIS A 437 -8.20 -38.60 -29.31
N TYR A 438 -9.19 -38.11 -28.57
CA TYR A 438 -10.00 -38.92 -27.66
C TYR A 438 -11.07 -39.73 -28.40
N ARG A 439 -11.78 -39.12 -29.37
CA ARG A 439 -12.83 -39.80 -30.15
C ARG A 439 -12.33 -40.96 -30.99
N ASN A 440 -11.07 -40.90 -31.44
CA ASN A 440 -10.47 -41.95 -32.27
C ASN A 440 -9.86 -43.08 -31.44
N ASP A 441 -9.59 -42.88 -30.15
CA ASP A 441 -9.25 -43.96 -29.23
C ASP A 441 -10.47 -44.85 -29.00
N LYS A 442 -10.43 -46.10 -29.51
CA LYS A 442 -11.53 -47.06 -29.39
C LYS A 442 -11.56 -47.78 -28.04
N THR A 443 -10.59 -47.51 -27.17
CA THR A 443 -10.47 -48.14 -25.85
C THR A 443 -10.91 -47.22 -24.71
N ASP A 444 -11.21 -45.95 -24.99
CA ASP A 444 -11.50 -44.88 -24.03
C ASP A 444 -10.36 -44.58 -23.02
N LYS A 445 -9.23 -45.28 -23.09
CA LYS A 445 -8.11 -45.17 -22.13
C LYS A 445 -7.50 -43.77 -22.09
N SER A 446 -7.35 -43.10 -23.23
CA SER A 446 -6.83 -41.73 -23.27
C SER A 446 -7.75 -40.75 -22.53
N TRP A 447 -9.08 -40.94 -22.66
CA TRP A 447 -10.05 -40.14 -21.92
C TRP A 447 -10.06 -40.48 -20.43
N GLU A 448 -10.08 -41.77 -20.09
CA GLU A 448 -10.03 -42.24 -18.69
C GLU A 448 -8.78 -41.72 -17.96
N ALA A 449 -7.63 -41.68 -18.64
CA ALA A 449 -6.38 -41.14 -18.09
C ALA A 449 -6.46 -39.63 -17.83
N LEU A 450 -6.98 -38.85 -18.78
CA LEU A 450 -7.17 -37.40 -18.59
C LEU A 450 -8.19 -37.12 -17.48
N GLU A 451 -9.32 -37.82 -17.49
CA GLU A 451 -10.37 -37.68 -16.48
C GLU A 451 -9.82 -38.00 -15.08
N ALA A 452 -9.07 -39.09 -14.94
CA ALA A 452 -8.42 -39.44 -13.69
C ALA A 452 -7.42 -38.36 -13.25
N HIS A 453 -6.62 -37.83 -14.18
CA HIS A 453 -5.66 -36.76 -13.90
C HIS A 453 -6.32 -35.48 -13.38
N ILE A 454 -7.32 -34.96 -14.10
CA ILE A 454 -8.05 -33.75 -13.70
C ILE A 454 -8.76 -34.00 -12.35
N LYS A 455 -9.37 -35.17 -12.16
CA LYS A 455 -10.01 -35.53 -10.88
C LYS A 455 -9.01 -35.65 -9.72
N ALA A 456 -7.75 -35.99 -9.98
CA ALA A 456 -6.70 -36.00 -8.95
C ALA A 456 -6.28 -34.58 -8.53
N LEU A 457 -6.46 -33.59 -9.41
CA LEU A 457 -6.12 -32.19 -9.17
C LEU A 457 -7.33 -31.36 -8.67
N THR A 458 -8.56 -31.75 -8.96
CA THR A 458 -9.79 -31.06 -8.54
C THR A 458 -10.38 -31.64 -7.23
N ARG A 459 -11.32 -30.92 -6.60
CA ARG A 459 -11.87 -31.28 -5.27
C ARG A 459 -13.40 -31.20 -5.23
N THR A 460 -14.03 -32.11 -4.47
CA THR A 460 -15.48 -32.15 -4.25
C THR A 460 -15.96 -31.36 -3.03
N ASP A 461 -15.04 -31.01 -2.13
CA ASP A 461 -15.30 -30.42 -0.82
C ASP A 461 -14.71 -29.00 -0.68
N LEU A 462 -14.56 -28.30 -1.80
CA LEU A 462 -14.11 -26.90 -1.79
C LEU A 462 -15.07 -26.02 -0.95
N PRO A 463 -14.55 -25.04 -0.19
CA PRO A 463 -15.39 -24.11 0.54
C PRO A 463 -16.34 -23.35 -0.38
N GLU A 464 -17.64 -23.27 -0.01
CA GLU A 464 -18.64 -22.52 -0.78
C GLU A 464 -18.24 -21.07 -1.02
N ALA A 465 -17.62 -20.42 -0.03
CA ALA A 465 -17.18 -19.03 -0.16
C ALA A 465 -16.12 -18.85 -1.27
N TYR A 466 -15.24 -19.83 -1.44
CA TYR A 466 -14.28 -19.85 -2.56
C TYR A 466 -14.97 -20.12 -3.89
N LYS A 467 -15.93 -21.05 -3.96
CA LYS A 467 -16.67 -21.33 -5.21
C LYS A 467 -17.49 -20.14 -5.71
N HIS A 468 -18.00 -19.31 -4.80
CA HIS A 468 -18.70 -18.07 -5.14
C HIS A 468 -17.76 -16.92 -5.54
N ALA A 469 -16.46 -17.04 -5.28
CA ALA A 469 -15.45 -16.05 -5.62
C ALA A 469 -15.05 -16.12 -7.10
N GLN A 470 -15.99 -15.80 -7.99
CA GLN A 470 -15.85 -15.99 -9.44
C GLN A 470 -15.18 -14.83 -10.17
N TRP A 471 -14.83 -13.74 -9.48
CA TRP A 471 -14.08 -12.64 -10.07
C TRP A 471 -12.59 -12.83 -9.82
N HIS A 472 -11.86 -13.16 -10.87
CA HIS A 472 -10.44 -13.44 -10.84
C HIS A 472 -9.62 -12.21 -11.24
N PHE A 473 -8.42 -12.10 -10.66
CA PHE A 473 -7.44 -11.08 -10.98
C PHE A 473 -6.14 -11.73 -11.44
N HIS A 474 -5.37 -11.05 -12.28
CA HIS A 474 -3.97 -11.39 -12.44
C HIS A 474 -3.25 -11.20 -11.08
N PRO A 475 -2.70 -12.25 -10.44
CA PRO A 475 -2.27 -12.18 -9.04
C PRO A 475 -1.17 -11.13 -8.78
N ILE A 476 -0.17 -11.06 -9.66
CA ILE A 476 0.94 -10.09 -9.51
C ILE A 476 0.47 -8.65 -9.70
N ALA A 477 -0.45 -8.40 -10.62
CA ALA A 477 -0.99 -7.06 -10.87
C ALA A 477 -1.85 -6.60 -9.70
N PHE A 478 -2.66 -7.50 -9.12
CA PHE A 478 -3.40 -7.23 -7.89
C PHE A 478 -2.45 -6.87 -6.73
N ILE A 479 -1.39 -7.66 -6.51
CA ILE A 479 -0.39 -7.38 -5.47
C ILE A 479 0.25 -6.00 -5.70
N GLN A 480 0.71 -5.72 -6.92
CA GLN A 480 1.32 -4.44 -7.29
C GLN A 480 0.37 -3.26 -7.06
N HIS A 481 -0.91 -3.42 -7.41
CA HIS A 481 -1.92 -2.40 -7.23
C HIS A 481 -2.21 -2.14 -5.74
N MET A 482 -2.45 -3.21 -4.97
CA MET A 482 -2.82 -3.12 -3.56
C MET A 482 -1.65 -2.68 -2.67
N ARG A 483 -0.38 -2.90 -3.07
CA ARG A 483 0.82 -2.37 -2.39
C ARG A 483 0.83 -0.85 -2.30
N LYS A 484 0.19 -0.15 -3.24
CA LYS A 484 0.09 1.32 -3.23
C LYS A 484 -0.85 1.85 -2.15
N CYS A 485 -1.73 1.00 -1.60
CA CYS A 485 -2.74 1.38 -0.63
C CYS A 485 -2.14 1.82 0.71
N MET A 486 -1.29 0.98 1.30
CA MET A 486 -0.61 1.20 2.59
C MET A 486 -1.53 1.59 3.78
N TRP A 487 -2.85 1.48 3.61
CA TRP A 487 -3.82 1.63 4.69
C TRP A 487 -3.68 0.50 5.70
N LEU A 488 -3.47 0.82 6.98
CA LEU A 488 -3.32 -0.17 8.05
C LEU A 488 -4.67 -0.52 8.65
N GLY A 489 -5.08 -1.78 8.53
CA GLY A 489 -6.19 -2.36 9.27
C GLY A 489 -5.90 -2.43 10.78
N VAL A 490 -6.91 -2.80 11.58
CA VAL A 490 -6.74 -2.90 13.05
C VAL A 490 -5.59 -3.84 13.42
N GLU A 491 -5.55 -5.03 12.82
CA GLU A 491 -4.60 -6.09 13.17
C GLU A 491 -3.17 -5.75 12.70
N GLU A 492 -3.02 -5.13 11.53
CA GLU A 492 -1.74 -4.62 11.01
C GLU A 492 -1.21 -3.46 11.89
N PHE A 493 -2.08 -2.54 12.32
CA PHE A 493 -1.68 -1.43 13.18
C PHE A 493 -1.21 -1.92 14.55
N LYS A 494 -1.85 -2.95 15.10
CA LYS A 494 -1.43 -3.56 16.37
C LYS A 494 -0.02 -4.14 16.31
N GLN A 495 0.39 -4.64 15.14
CA GLN A 495 1.71 -5.24 14.93
C GLN A 495 2.87 -4.26 15.10
N LEU A 496 2.64 -2.95 14.91
CA LEU A 496 3.68 -1.91 14.99
C LEU A 496 4.21 -1.66 16.41
N LEU A 497 3.51 -2.15 17.44
CA LEU A 497 3.93 -1.98 18.82
C LEU A 497 5.01 -3.02 19.18
N PRO A 498 6.22 -2.61 19.60
CA PRO A 498 7.22 -3.59 19.96
C PRO A 498 6.83 -4.38 21.22
N SER A 499 7.38 -5.58 21.37
CA SER A 499 7.17 -6.39 22.58
C SER A 499 7.89 -5.82 23.81
N HIS A 500 9.04 -5.18 23.56
CA HIS A 500 9.93 -4.61 24.55
C HIS A 500 10.59 -3.36 23.97
N ALA A 501 11.26 -2.58 24.79
CA ALA A 501 12.07 -1.47 24.33
C ALA A 501 13.38 -1.38 25.11
N ILE A 502 14.43 -0.95 24.41
CA ILE A 502 15.66 -0.51 25.05
C ILE A 502 15.51 0.96 25.40
N ARG A 503 15.76 1.30 26.67
CA ARG A 503 15.62 2.67 27.16
C ARG A 503 16.78 3.08 28.04
N SER A 504 17.40 4.19 27.69
CA SER A 504 18.30 4.93 28.58
C SER A 504 17.56 5.38 29.84
N GLY A 505 18.00 4.91 31.00
CA GLY A 505 17.39 5.21 32.29
C GLY A 505 18.41 5.21 33.41
N THR A 506 17.91 5.44 34.63
CA THR A 506 18.72 5.43 35.84
C THR A 506 18.24 4.34 36.78
N VAL A 507 19.18 3.62 37.38
CA VAL A 507 18.91 2.65 38.44
C VAL A 507 19.62 3.10 39.70
N THR A 508 18.95 3.02 40.85
CA THR A 508 19.57 3.22 42.15
C THR A 508 20.03 1.87 42.68
N ASP A 509 21.32 1.73 42.96
CA ASP A 509 21.86 0.50 43.55
C ASP A 509 21.52 0.37 45.04
N ALA A 510 21.87 -0.78 45.64
CA ALA A 510 21.59 -1.07 47.06
C ALA A 510 22.25 -0.07 48.04
N ASN A 511 23.23 0.71 47.59
CA ASN A 511 23.92 1.74 48.39
C ASN A 511 23.33 3.14 48.15
N GLY A 512 22.26 3.27 47.37
CA GLY A 512 21.62 4.54 47.06
C GLY A 512 22.30 5.34 45.93
N ILE A 513 23.27 4.77 45.21
CA ILE A 513 23.96 5.45 44.12
C ILE A 513 23.16 5.31 42.83
N VAL A 514 22.87 6.44 42.18
CA VAL A 514 22.16 6.49 40.89
C VAL A 514 23.14 6.24 39.75
N GLN A 515 22.89 5.22 38.93
CA GLN A 515 23.73 4.84 37.80
C GLN A 515 22.93 4.87 36.49
N ASN A 516 23.52 5.41 35.43
CA ASN A 516 22.95 5.33 34.09
C ASN A 516 23.07 3.90 33.55
N ARG A 517 21.95 3.36 33.06
CA ARG A 517 21.83 2.00 32.52
C ARG A 517 20.91 1.99 31.32
N LEU A 518 21.09 0.99 30.46
CA LEU A 518 20.12 0.64 29.43
C LEU A 518 19.16 -0.39 30.02
N LEU A 519 17.88 -0.06 29.99
CA LEU A 519 16.81 -0.89 30.52
C LEU A 519 16.22 -1.73 29.40
N TRP A 520 15.85 -2.97 29.73
CA TRP A 520 14.99 -3.81 28.88
C TRP A 520 13.59 -3.83 29.45
N GLU A 521 12.70 -3.04 28.85
CA GLU A 521 11.37 -2.81 29.39
C GLU A 521 10.30 -3.52 28.57
N GLY A 522 9.44 -4.29 29.23
CA GLY A 522 8.27 -4.86 28.59
C GLY A 522 7.29 -3.77 28.18
N VAL A 523 6.98 -3.71 26.89
CA VAL A 523 5.91 -2.85 26.39
C VAL A 523 4.61 -3.63 26.55
N ALA A 524 3.61 -3.06 27.21
CA ALA A 524 2.34 -3.78 27.39
C ALA A 524 1.69 -4.09 26.02
N GLY A 525 0.93 -5.18 25.89
CA GLY A 525 0.18 -5.51 24.66
C GLY A 525 -1.24 -4.94 24.64
N TRP A 526 -1.89 -4.94 23.47
CA TRP A 526 -3.25 -4.39 23.28
C TRP A 526 -4.34 -5.07 24.13
N ASP A 527 -4.07 -6.28 24.62
CA ASP A 527 -4.89 -7.13 25.49
C ASP A 527 -4.98 -6.65 26.95
N LYS A 528 -4.03 -5.84 27.42
CA LYS A 528 -4.05 -5.22 28.75
C LYS A 528 -4.72 -3.85 28.67
N VAL A 529 -6.05 -3.84 28.51
CA VAL A 529 -6.82 -2.60 28.31
C VAL A 529 -6.88 -1.78 29.60
N SER A 530 -6.06 -0.74 29.69
CA SER A 530 -6.44 0.51 30.33
C SER A 530 -7.19 1.36 29.29
N THR A 531 -8.05 2.25 29.75
CA THR A 531 -8.88 3.14 28.92
C THR A 531 -8.11 3.94 27.86
N GLY A 532 -6.79 4.12 27.99
CA GLY A 532 -5.94 4.90 27.08
C GLY A 532 -5.45 4.21 25.79
N ARG A 533 -5.57 2.88 25.66
CA ARG A 533 -5.17 2.18 24.41
C ARG A 533 -6.30 2.01 23.41
N THR A 534 -7.52 1.86 23.91
CA THR A 534 -8.73 1.85 23.09
C THR A 534 -8.89 3.19 22.36
N THR A 535 -8.53 4.30 23.00
CA THR A 535 -8.51 5.63 22.36
C THR A 535 -7.46 5.72 21.25
N SER A 536 -6.27 5.14 21.40
CA SER A 536 -5.25 5.13 20.34
C SER A 536 -5.66 4.35 19.09
N LEU A 537 -6.46 3.28 19.23
CA LEU A 537 -7.05 2.59 18.08
C LEU A 537 -8.08 3.47 17.35
N ALA A 538 -8.81 4.34 18.07
CA ALA A 538 -9.74 5.28 17.45
C ALA A 538 -9.03 6.28 16.51
N HIS A 539 -7.76 6.61 16.79
CA HIS A 539 -6.94 7.49 15.93
C HIS A 539 -6.35 6.79 14.68
N ARG A 540 -6.54 5.49 14.49
CA ARG A 540 -5.98 4.75 13.35
C ARG A 540 -6.49 5.28 12.00
N ILE A 541 -7.79 5.54 11.88
CA ILE A 541 -8.40 6.06 10.63
C ILE A 541 -7.88 7.47 10.33
N PRO A 542 -7.93 8.45 11.26
CA PRO A 542 -7.29 9.74 11.07
C PRO A 542 -5.81 9.64 10.72
N LEU A 543 -5.06 8.73 11.35
CA LEU A 543 -3.64 8.54 11.08
C LEU A 543 -3.39 8.03 9.66
N ASN A 544 -4.14 7.03 9.19
CA ASN A 544 -4.02 6.56 7.79
C ASN A 544 -4.30 7.69 6.79
N ARG A 545 -5.32 8.53 7.04
CA ARG A 545 -5.60 9.73 6.22
C ARG A 545 -4.43 10.71 6.24
N THR A 546 -3.85 10.97 7.40
CA THR A 546 -2.67 11.82 7.56
C THR A 546 -1.48 11.25 6.77
N LEU A 547 -1.17 9.96 6.91
CA LEU A 547 -0.02 9.35 6.22
C LEU A 547 -0.17 9.49 4.70
N ARG A 548 -1.37 9.27 4.16
CA ARG A 548 -1.68 9.52 2.75
C ARG A 548 -1.56 11.00 2.37
N LYS A 549 -2.20 11.89 3.15
CA LYS A 549 -2.18 13.34 2.92
C LYS A 549 -0.76 13.84 2.79
N TYR A 550 0.13 13.49 3.70
CA TYR A 550 1.49 14.05 3.75
C TYR A 550 2.55 13.19 3.06
N GLY A 551 2.16 12.17 2.29
CA GLY A 551 3.10 11.30 1.59
C GLY A 551 4.02 10.50 2.50
N LEU A 552 3.54 10.11 3.67
CA LEU A 552 4.25 9.23 4.60
C LEU A 552 3.79 7.77 4.43
N ASN A 553 3.39 7.38 3.22
CA ASN A 553 2.70 6.11 2.92
C ASN A 553 3.53 5.19 2.02
N SER A 554 4.85 5.18 2.18
CA SER A 554 5.74 4.10 1.69
C SER A 554 6.27 3.30 2.89
N PRO A 555 6.68 2.03 2.73
CA PRO A 555 7.16 1.21 3.84
C PRO A 555 8.25 1.89 4.69
N LEU A 556 9.24 2.51 4.05
CA LEU A 556 10.38 3.15 4.72
C LEU A 556 9.99 4.48 5.40
N ARG A 557 9.19 5.31 4.72
CA ARG A 557 8.64 6.54 5.32
C ARG A 557 7.76 6.23 6.53
N MET A 558 6.90 5.22 6.44
CA MET A 558 6.07 4.76 7.56
C MET A 558 6.94 4.20 8.69
N ALA A 559 7.94 3.37 8.41
CA ALA A 559 8.83 2.83 9.44
C ALA A 559 9.58 3.94 10.20
N ALA A 560 10.08 4.96 9.48
CA ALA A 560 10.73 6.10 10.10
C ALA A 560 9.77 6.99 10.90
N PHE A 561 8.53 7.18 10.41
CA PHE A 561 7.48 7.88 11.14
C PHE A 561 7.09 7.14 12.42
N PHE A 562 6.74 5.85 12.33
CA PHE A 562 6.28 5.05 13.46
C PHE A 562 7.37 4.79 14.50
N GLY A 563 8.62 4.62 14.08
CA GLY A 563 9.76 4.53 15.01
C GLY A 563 9.85 5.75 15.93
N ASN A 564 9.42 6.92 15.47
CA ASN A 564 9.32 8.12 16.28
C ASN A 564 7.97 8.22 16.99
N ALA A 565 6.86 8.12 16.26
CA ALA A 565 5.53 8.39 16.77
C ALA A 565 5.10 7.44 17.91
N VAL A 566 5.48 6.16 17.81
CA VAL A 566 5.22 5.18 18.87
C VAL A 566 5.98 5.54 20.16
N GLN A 567 7.24 5.95 20.05
CA GLN A 567 8.03 6.39 21.21
C GLN A 567 7.49 7.69 21.82
N GLU A 568 7.18 8.68 20.98
CA GLU A 568 6.69 10.00 21.40
C GLU A 568 5.35 9.93 22.14
N THR A 569 4.52 8.95 21.80
CA THR A 569 3.22 8.73 22.43
C THR A 569 3.27 7.76 23.61
N SER A 570 4.46 7.53 24.17
CA SER A 570 4.68 6.56 25.25
C SER A 570 4.12 5.18 24.91
N TRP A 571 4.51 4.66 23.74
CA TRP A 571 4.04 3.37 23.21
C TRP A 571 2.54 3.38 22.88
N LEU A 572 2.06 4.47 22.26
CA LEU A 572 0.65 4.72 21.93
C LEU A 572 -0.28 4.73 23.16
N ASN A 573 0.22 5.17 24.30
CA ASN A 573 -0.54 5.23 25.56
C ASN A 573 -0.99 6.65 25.94
N SER A 574 -0.31 7.68 25.45
CA SER A 574 -0.66 9.08 25.71
C SER A 574 -0.27 9.95 24.55
N PHE A 575 -1.16 10.86 24.15
CA PHE A 575 -0.85 11.93 23.20
C PHE A 575 -0.40 13.21 23.88
N SER A 576 -0.30 13.24 25.21
CA SER A 576 0.22 14.38 25.97
C SER A 576 1.54 14.04 26.64
N GLU A 577 2.45 15.02 26.69
CA GLU A 577 3.73 14.89 27.38
C GLU A 577 3.50 14.50 28.86
N ILE A 578 4.13 13.42 29.31
CA ILE A 578 4.05 12.95 30.70
C ILE A 578 4.69 14.00 31.63
N GLY A 579 3.98 14.40 32.69
CA GLY A 579 4.45 15.41 33.64
C GLY A 579 4.41 16.85 33.11
N ALA A 580 3.64 17.10 32.05
CA ALA A 580 3.46 18.42 31.43
C ALA A 580 3.15 19.55 32.44
N SER A 581 2.31 19.31 33.45
CA SER A 581 1.91 20.32 34.45
C SER A 581 3.11 20.97 35.19
N ASN A 582 4.24 20.27 35.24
CA ASN A 582 5.47 20.73 35.90
C ASN A 582 6.44 21.48 34.96
N LYS A 583 6.19 21.47 33.64
CA LYS A 583 7.07 22.11 32.65
C LYS A 583 6.86 23.63 32.60
N TYR A 584 7.94 24.38 32.45
CA TYR A 584 7.91 25.85 32.39
C TYR A 584 7.17 26.41 31.16
N TYR A 585 7.08 25.60 30.11
CA TYR A 585 6.41 25.94 28.86
C TYR A 585 4.95 25.50 28.81
N THR A 586 4.39 24.95 29.89
CA THR A 586 2.95 24.65 29.95
C THR A 586 2.13 25.95 29.87
N PRO A 587 1.05 25.98 29.07
CA PRO A 587 0.37 24.84 28.42
C PRO A 587 0.83 24.47 27.00
N TRP A 588 1.97 24.95 26.52
CA TRP A 588 2.54 24.69 25.18
C TRP A 588 3.46 23.46 25.11
N HIS A 589 3.16 22.45 25.94
CA HIS A 589 3.88 21.18 25.99
C HIS A 589 3.54 20.24 24.83
N GLY A 590 4.28 19.14 24.73
CA GLY A 590 4.13 18.16 23.65
C GLY A 590 2.73 17.56 23.58
N ARG A 591 2.12 17.62 22.39
CA ARG A 591 0.85 16.92 22.08
C ARG A 591 0.83 16.22 20.72
N GLY A 592 -0.01 15.21 20.56
CA GLY A 592 -0.17 14.44 19.33
C GLY A 592 0.95 13.43 19.06
N PHE A 593 0.95 12.84 17.86
CA PHE A 593 1.82 11.71 17.52
C PHE A 593 3.32 12.04 17.49
N LEU A 594 3.69 13.29 17.21
CA LEU A 594 5.10 13.75 17.23
C LEU A 594 5.33 14.84 18.29
N GLN A 595 4.46 14.92 19.32
CA GLN A 595 4.61 15.80 20.48
C GLN A 595 4.88 17.28 20.08
N LEU A 596 3.97 17.86 19.29
CA LEU A 596 3.99 19.27 18.90
C LEU A 596 4.17 20.14 20.15
N THR A 597 5.28 20.88 20.20
CA THR A 597 5.74 21.63 21.38
C THR A 597 6.13 23.04 20.98
N ASN A 598 6.02 24.00 21.92
CA ASN A 598 6.33 25.43 21.83
C ASN A 598 5.30 26.30 21.08
N PRO A 599 5.13 27.59 21.46
CA PRO A 599 4.12 28.45 20.84
C PRO A 599 4.25 28.59 19.32
N ALA A 600 5.46 28.77 18.77
CA ALA A 600 5.65 28.96 17.34
C ALA A 600 5.12 27.78 16.52
N ASN A 601 5.38 26.54 16.95
CA ASN A 601 4.90 25.35 16.25
C ASN A 601 3.37 25.23 16.29
N TYR A 602 2.72 25.53 17.42
CA TYR A 602 1.25 25.55 17.48
C TYR A 602 0.66 26.61 16.56
N PHE A 603 1.20 27.82 16.58
CA PHE A 603 0.73 28.92 15.73
C PHE A 603 0.95 28.64 14.25
N ASP A 604 2.12 28.12 13.86
CA ASP A 604 2.40 27.77 12.47
C ASP A 604 1.45 26.66 11.98
N TYR A 605 1.20 25.64 12.80
CA TYR A 605 0.25 24.58 12.48
C TYR A 605 -1.18 25.14 12.28
N TRP A 606 -1.64 25.99 13.19
CA TRP A 606 -2.96 26.60 13.08
C TRP A 606 -3.09 27.49 11.83
N ARG A 607 -2.06 28.27 11.50
CA ARG A 607 -2.03 29.04 10.23
C ARG A 607 -2.07 28.12 9.02
N PHE A 608 -1.33 27.02 9.04
CA PHE A 608 -1.35 26.03 7.97
C PHE A 608 -2.76 25.46 7.74
N ARG A 609 -3.52 25.24 8.82
CA ARG A 609 -4.95 24.84 8.78
C ARG A 609 -5.91 25.97 8.37
N GLY A 610 -5.43 27.19 8.15
CA GLY A 610 -6.26 28.37 7.82
C GLY A 610 -6.95 29.00 9.03
N ARG A 611 -6.54 28.65 10.25
CA ARG A 611 -7.08 29.26 11.47
C ARG A 611 -6.54 30.68 11.66
N LYS A 612 -7.42 31.59 12.10
CA LYS A 612 -7.04 32.97 12.39
C LYS A 612 -6.32 33.04 13.74
N VAL A 613 -5.07 33.48 13.71
CA VAL A 613 -4.24 33.66 14.91
C VAL A 613 -3.62 35.06 14.90
N ASP A 614 -3.55 35.72 16.05
CA ASP A 614 -2.89 37.02 16.18
C ASP A 614 -1.35 36.84 16.11
N ALA A 615 -0.74 37.42 15.08
CA ALA A 615 0.70 37.37 14.88
C ALA A 615 1.48 38.05 16.03
N ALA A 616 0.95 39.13 16.60
CA ALA A 616 1.60 39.85 17.70
C ALA A 616 1.59 39.01 18.98
N LEU A 617 0.46 38.37 19.31
CA LEU A 617 0.36 37.41 20.40
C LEU A 617 1.34 36.23 20.23
N GLY A 618 1.40 35.63 19.05
CA GLY A 618 2.34 34.56 18.75
C GLY A 618 3.80 34.96 18.97
N THR A 619 4.18 36.17 18.54
CA THR A 619 5.53 36.73 18.77
C THR A 619 5.82 36.91 20.25
N ARG A 620 4.88 37.44 21.05
CA ARG A 620 5.05 37.62 22.50
C ARG A 620 5.22 36.29 23.22
N LEU A 621 4.37 35.30 22.92
CA LEU A 621 4.47 33.95 23.49
C LEU A 621 5.80 33.29 23.14
N GLN A 622 6.23 33.39 21.88
CA GLN A 622 7.52 32.81 21.48
C GLN A 622 8.72 33.52 22.12
N ALA A 623 8.65 34.85 22.30
CA ALA A 623 9.68 35.59 23.02
C ALA A 623 9.78 35.13 24.49
N ALA A 624 8.64 34.97 25.18
CA ALA A 624 8.59 34.44 26.54
C ALA A 624 9.13 33.00 26.64
N PHE A 625 8.80 32.16 25.65
CA PHE A 625 9.35 30.81 25.54
C PHE A 625 10.89 30.85 25.40
N ASN A 626 11.40 31.64 24.47
CA ASN A 626 12.83 31.76 24.20
C ASN A 626 13.61 32.32 25.40
N ASP A 627 13.02 33.27 26.13
CA ASP A 627 13.61 33.83 27.35
C ASP A 627 13.77 32.73 28.42
N MET A 628 12.70 32.00 28.74
CA MET A 628 12.77 30.90 29.71
C MET A 628 13.62 29.70 29.23
N TYR A 629 13.70 29.47 27.91
CA TYR A 629 14.57 28.45 27.34
C TYR A 629 16.06 28.78 27.55
N LYS A 630 16.45 30.05 27.36
CA LYS A 630 17.83 30.53 27.54
C LYS A 630 18.20 30.74 29.01
N HIS A 631 17.24 31.15 29.83
CA HIS A 631 17.43 31.54 31.22
C HIS A 631 16.75 30.54 32.17
N LYS A 632 17.48 29.51 32.59
CA LYS A 632 16.93 28.41 33.41
C LYS A 632 16.35 28.90 34.75
N GLU A 633 16.94 29.94 35.34
CA GLU A 633 16.47 30.60 36.56
C GLU A 633 15.04 31.16 36.41
N LYS A 634 14.63 31.53 35.19
CA LYS A 634 13.28 32.05 34.91
C LYS A 634 12.23 30.95 34.72
N GLN A 635 12.63 29.69 34.57
CA GLN A 635 11.69 28.58 34.33
C GLN A 635 10.73 28.36 35.51
N ALA A 636 11.16 28.68 36.73
CA ALA A 636 10.33 28.62 37.92
C ALA A 636 9.14 29.61 37.90
N LEU A 637 9.24 30.69 37.11
CA LEU A 637 8.22 31.73 37.00
C LEU A 637 7.00 31.29 36.18
N LYS A 638 7.12 30.22 35.37
CA LYS A 638 6.04 29.68 34.52
C LYS A 638 5.29 30.78 33.73
N LEU A 639 6.03 31.69 33.10
CA LEU A 639 5.47 32.88 32.45
C LEU A 639 4.50 32.58 31.30
N LEU A 640 4.54 31.37 30.72
CA LEU A 640 3.72 30.97 29.58
C LEU A 640 2.28 30.54 29.93
N LYS A 641 1.89 30.55 31.21
CA LYS A 641 0.51 30.25 31.62
C LYS A 641 -0.49 31.18 30.93
N ASP A 642 -1.67 30.65 30.60
CA ASP A 642 -2.76 31.41 29.97
C ASP A 642 -3.17 32.64 30.80
N GLU A 643 -3.06 32.58 32.14
CA GLU A 643 -3.35 33.70 33.07
C GLU A 643 -2.50 34.96 32.77
N ASN A 644 -1.29 34.79 32.22
CA ASN A 644 -0.40 35.89 31.85
C ASN A 644 -0.66 36.44 30.44
N PHE A 645 -1.56 35.81 29.69
CA PHE A 645 -1.94 36.18 28.33
C PHE A 645 -3.48 36.16 28.22
N PRO A 646 -4.18 37.07 28.93
CA PRO A 646 -5.65 37.11 28.96
C PRO A 646 -6.29 37.32 27.57
N GLU A 647 -5.52 37.81 26.60
CA GLU A 647 -5.93 37.94 25.20
C GLU A 647 -6.05 36.62 24.42
N ILE A 648 -5.61 35.47 24.98
CA ILE A 648 -5.79 34.15 24.34
C ILE A 648 -7.28 33.79 24.35
N PRO A 649 -7.94 33.71 23.18
CA PRO A 649 -9.36 33.36 23.11
C PRO A 649 -9.58 31.88 23.46
N GLN A 650 -10.78 31.56 23.97
CA GLN A 650 -11.16 30.20 24.33
C GLN A 650 -10.96 29.22 23.15
N GLN A 651 -11.28 29.64 21.93
CA GLN A 651 -11.12 28.84 20.72
C GLN A 651 -9.66 28.37 20.51
N MET A 652 -8.65 29.18 20.82
CA MET A 652 -7.24 28.75 20.74
C MET A 652 -6.88 27.71 21.80
N LYS A 653 -7.51 27.80 22.99
CA LYS A 653 -7.34 26.79 24.05
C LYS A 653 -7.97 25.47 23.62
N ASP A 654 -9.16 25.53 23.02
CA ASP A 654 -9.83 24.34 22.49
C ASP A 654 -9.00 23.67 21.39
N TRP A 655 -8.47 24.46 20.43
CA TRP A 655 -7.56 23.97 19.39
C TRP A 655 -6.28 23.32 19.92
N ARG A 656 -5.77 23.81 21.05
CA ARG A 656 -4.60 23.25 21.74
C ARG A 656 -4.96 21.92 22.40
N ASP A 657 -6.17 21.82 22.95
CA ASP A 657 -6.66 20.62 23.62
C ASP A 657 -7.13 19.54 22.64
N ASP A 658 -7.54 19.91 21.41
CA ASP A 658 -7.86 18.94 20.34
C ASP A 658 -6.67 18.01 20.04
N LEU A 659 -5.44 18.49 20.22
CA LEU A 659 -4.21 17.70 20.05
C LEU A 659 -4.00 16.63 21.15
N LEU A 660 -4.78 16.66 22.24
CA LEU A 660 -4.71 15.64 23.31
C LEU A 660 -5.31 14.30 22.87
N GLY A 661 -6.06 14.26 21.77
CA GLY A 661 -6.76 13.04 21.35
C GLY A 661 -7.82 12.59 22.36
N SER A 662 -8.47 13.54 23.04
CA SER A 662 -9.52 13.22 24.01
C SER A 662 -10.68 12.50 23.30
N PRO A 663 -11.22 11.40 23.87
CA PRO A 663 -12.40 10.73 23.35
C PRO A 663 -13.69 11.54 23.55
N ASP A 664 -13.60 12.79 24.00
CA ASP A 664 -14.73 13.70 24.03
C ASP A 664 -15.21 14.00 22.60
N ASN A 665 -16.23 13.26 22.18
CA ASN A 665 -16.89 13.37 20.89
C ASN A 665 -17.61 14.72 20.68
N SER A 666 -17.64 15.63 21.67
CA SER A 666 -18.15 16.98 21.49
C SER A 666 -17.26 17.87 20.61
N ARG A 667 -16.00 17.46 20.36
CA ARG A 667 -15.02 18.21 19.56
C ARG A 667 -14.61 17.43 18.31
N LEU A 668 -15.16 17.81 17.15
CA LEU A 668 -14.96 17.11 15.87
C LEU A 668 -13.48 17.02 15.41
N ASP A 669 -12.60 17.94 15.82
CA ASP A 669 -11.19 17.94 15.38
C ASP A 669 -10.28 17.12 16.32
N SER A 670 -10.75 16.70 17.50
CA SER A 670 -9.94 15.97 18.50
C SER A 670 -9.42 14.62 17.97
N MET A 671 -10.13 14.01 17.02
CA MET A 671 -9.71 12.77 16.36
C MET A 671 -8.63 13.01 15.29
N ASN A 672 -8.69 14.15 14.58
CA ASN A 672 -7.84 14.45 13.44
C ASN A 672 -6.57 15.24 13.80
N ALA A 673 -6.66 16.21 14.72
CA ALA A 673 -5.55 17.10 15.07
C ALA A 673 -4.29 16.37 15.57
N PRO A 674 -4.37 15.30 16.39
CA PRO A 674 -3.18 14.59 16.86
C PRO A 674 -2.32 14.01 15.73
N SER A 675 -2.95 13.44 14.69
CA SER A 675 -2.23 12.88 13.54
C SER A 675 -1.90 13.95 12.51
N ASP A 676 -2.84 14.83 12.18
CA ASP A 676 -2.66 15.85 11.15
C ASP A 676 -1.53 16.83 11.50
N SER A 677 -1.39 17.22 12.78
CA SER A 677 -0.25 18.02 13.25
C SER A 677 1.10 17.32 13.10
N ALA A 678 1.16 16.01 13.29
CA ALA A 678 2.36 15.22 13.09
C ALA A 678 2.73 15.14 11.60
N GLY A 679 1.74 14.95 10.72
CA GLY A 679 1.96 14.99 9.27
C GLY A 679 2.39 16.35 8.76
N TRP A 680 1.79 17.43 9.26
CA TRP A 680 2.24 18.81 9.00
C TRP A 680 3.69 19.02 9.46
N TYR A 681 4.02 18.60 10.70
CA TYR A 681 5.38 18.73 11.22
C TYR A 681 6.39 17.95 10.37
N ALA A 682 5.97 16.80 9.81
CA ALA A 682 6.78 16.00 8.93
C ALA A 682 7.14 16.74 7.62
N VAL A 683 6.14 17.33 6.94
CA VAL A 683 6.41 18.10 5.71
C VAL A 683 7.15 19.42 5.98
N LYS A 684 6.87 20.09 7.12
CA LYS A 684 7.61 21.29 7.54
C LYS A 684 9.11 21.03 7.67
N ASN A 685 9.47 19.85 8.19
CA ASN A 685 10.85 19.46 8.45
C ASN A 685 11.44 18.48 7.41
N GLN A 686 10.73 18.24 6.30
CA GLN A 686 11.19 17.38 5.20
C GLN A 686 11.54 15.94 5.64
N LEU A 687 10.77 15.37 6.57
CA LEU A 687 11.06 14.02 7.08
C LEU A 687 11.00 12.96 5.97
N GLN A 688 10.15 13.15 4.95
CA GLN A 688 10.05 12.27 3.79
C GLN A 688 11.39 12.14 3.07
N GLU A 689 12.07 13.27 2.82
CA GLU A 689 13.34 13.30 2.11
C GLU A 689 14.43 12.52 2.86
N TYR A 690 14.48 12.64 4.19
CA TYR A 690 15.42 11.87 4.99
C TYR A 690 15.06 10.38 5.04
N ALA A 691 13.77 10.06 5.07
CA ALA A 691 13.28 8.68 5.08
C ALA A 691 13.38 7.97 3.71
N ASP A 692 13.59 8.70 2.62
CA ASP A 692 13.84 8.11 1.30
C ASP A 692 15.32 7.83 1.05
N ALA A 693 16.21 8.35 1.91
CA ALA A 693 17.63 7.98 1.87
C ALA A 693 17.82 6.50 2.25
N PRO A 694 18.87 5.81 1.76
CA PRO A 694 19.09 4.40 2.05
C PRO A 694 19.12 4.06 3.55
N HIS A 695 18.36 3.04 3.94
CA HIS A 695 18.29 2.53 5.30
C HIS A 695 19.39 1.47 5.54
N ILE A 696 20.67 1.87 5.48
CA ILE A 696 21.79 0.98 5.80
C ILE A 696 21.73 0.64 7.30
N LEU A 697 21.39 -0.59 7.63
CA LEU A 697 21.11 -1.03 9.00
C LEU A 697 22.38 -1.43 9.75
N GLU A 698 22.60 -0.83 10.91
CA GLU A 698 23.62 -1.24 11.88
C GLU A 698 22.98 -2.08 12.99
N ARG A 699 23.52 -3.27 13.25
CA ARG A 699 23.12 -4.15 14.35
C ARG A 699 23.85 -3.74 15.64
N ILE A 700 23.11 -3.30 16.65
CA ILE A 700 23.69 -2.80 17.91
C ILE A 700 23.33 -3.72 19.07
N VAL A 701 24.35 -4.38 19.64
CA VAL A 701 24.20 -5.25 20.82
C VAL A 701 24.58 -4.49 22.08
N VAL A 702 23.72 -4.55 23.09
CA VAL A 702 23.89 -3.87 24.38
C VAL A 702 23.60 -4.81 25.55
N ASN A 703 24.29 -4.58 26.67
CA ASN A 703 23.94 -5.21 27.95
C ASN A 703 22.87 -4.36 28.64
N THR A 704 21.81 -4.99 29.13
CA THR A 704 20.70 -4.28 29.78
C THR A 704 20.40 -4.80 31.17
N THR A 705 19.66 -4.01 31.94
CA THR A 705 19.14 -4.37 33.26
C THR A 705 17.63 -4.19 33.35
N ASP A 706 17.01 -4.76 34.38
CA ASP A 706 15.67 -4.37 34.80
C ASP A 706 15.70 -3.04 35.60
N LEU A 707 14.52 -2.56 36.02
CA LEU A 707 14.38 -1.35 36.83
C LEU A 707 15.02 -1.48 38.23
N LYS A 708 15.34 -2.70 38.67
CA LYS A 708 16.00 -2.98 39.95
C LYS A 708 17.52 -3.12 39.79
N GLY A 709 18.05 -3.01 38.57
CA GLY A 709 19.47 -3.15 38.28
C GLY A 709 19.95 -4.58 38.06
N ASN A 710 19.04 -5.56 38.04
CA ASN A 710 19.42 -6.94 37.76
C ASN A 710 19.73 -7.08 36.26
N PRO A 711 20.85 -7.72 35.87
CA PRO A 711 21.14 -7.98 34.47
C PRO A 711 20.02 -8.77 33.79
N THR A 712 19.53 -8.29 32.65
CA THR A 712 18.56 -9.02 31.81
C THR A 712 19.25 -9.73 30.64
N GLY A 713 20.55 -9.47 30.44
CA GLY A 713 21.38 -10.11 29.43
C GLY A 713 21.73 -9.18 28.27
N ARG A 714 22.10 -9.79 27.13
CA ARG A 714 22.38 -9.08 25.88
C ARG A 714 21.09 -8.94 25.08
N HIS A 715 20.76 -7.71 24.73
CA HIS A 715 19.67 -7.37 23.83
C HIS A 715 20.20 -6.50 22.70
N LEU A 716 19.38 -6.27 21.67
CA LEU A 716 19.81 -5.50 20.52
C LEU A 716 18.71 -4.64 19.91
N TYR A 717 19.14 -3.70 19.08
CA TYR A 717 18.30 -2.90 18.22
C TYR A 717 19.04 -2.61 16.91
N TYR A 718 18.30 -2.11 15.93
CA TYR A 718 18.84 -1.71 14.63
C TYR A 718 18.68 -0.21 14.44
N ARG A 719 19.70 0.43 13.88
CA ARG A 719 19.68 1.87 13.56
C ARG A 719 20.17 2.10 12.13
N SER A 720 19.85 3.26 11.57
CA SER A 720 20.40 3.73 10.29
C SER A 720 20.59 5.24 10.32
N ASN A 721 21.46 5.75 9.47
CA ASN A 721 21.66 7.20 9.33
C ASN A 721 20.39 7.92 8.84
N SER A 722 19.65 7.32 7.90
CA SER A 722 18.35 7.84 7.46
C SER A 722 17.37 7.98 8.64
N PHE A 723 17.22 6.94 9.45
CA PHE A 723 16.33 6.96 10.61
C PHE A 723 16.80 7.95 11.69
N TRP A 724 18.11 8.11 11.87
CA TRP A 724 18.68 9.15 12.72
C TRP A 724 18.29 10.54 12.24
N GLN A 725 18.44 10.84 10.95
CA GLN A 725 18.12 12.16 10.43
C GLN A 725 16.64 12.54 10.63
N VAL A 726 15.74 11.56 10.45
CA VAL A 726 14.32 11.72 10.77
C VAL A 726 14.13 11.97 12.26
N SER A 727 14.70 11.12 13.11
CA SER A 727 14.52 11.20 14.56
C SER A 727 15.08 12.48 15.18
N ALA A 728 16.27 12.88 14.74
CA ALA A 728 16.88 14.15 15.12
C ALA A 728 16.04 15.34 14.63
N SER A 729 15.42 15.28 13.45
CA SER A 729 14.51 16.34 13.00
C SER A 729 13.22 16.42 13.82
N VAL A 730 12.76 15.29 14.38
CA VAL A 730 11.62 15.27 15.32
C VAL A 730 12.02 15.89 16.66
N ASN A 731 13.13 15.45 17.26
CA ASN A 731 13.46 15.79 18.64
C ASN A 731 14.42 16.99 18.81
N ARG A 732 15.47 17.07 17.98
CA ARG A 732 16.53 18.09 18.08
C ARG A 732 17.20 18.35 16.71
N PRO A 733 16.60 19.16 15.83
CA PRO A 733 17.07 19.32 14.44
C PRO A 733 18.53 19.74 14.28
N ALA A 734 19.10 20.42 15.28
CA ALA A 734 20.49 20.88 15.29
C ALA A 734 21.53 19.75 15.20
N VAL A 735 21.19 18.53 15.64
CA VAL A 735 22.13 17.38 15.63
C VAL A 735 21.89 16.41 14.47
N ARG A 736 21.00 16.75 13.53
CA ARG A 736 20.62 15.86 12.41
C ARG A 736 21.80 15.33 11.60
N ASN A 737 22.84 16.15 11.42
CA ASN A 737 24.00 15.81 10.61
C ASN A 737 25.11 15.11 11.40
N HIS A 738 24.89 14.79 12.68
CA HIS A 738 25.84 14.03 13.48
C HIS A 738 25.88 12.57 13.00
N SER A 739 27.04 12.09 12.59
CA SER A 739 27.24 10.72 12.09
C SER A 739 27.51 9.69 13.19
N ASP A 740 27.73 10.15 14.43
CA ASP A 740 28.00 9.32 15.61
C ASP A 740 26.72 8.97 16.40
N TYR A 741 25.56 9.41 15.91
CA TYR A 741 24.25 9.23 16.56
C TYR A 741 24.17 9.87 17.97
N SER A 742 24.91 10.96 18.21
CA SER A 742 24.96 11.64 19.51
C SER A 742 24.13 12.93 19.56
N GLY A 743 23.74 13.32 20.78
CA GLY A 743 23.11 14.62 21.04
C GLY A 743 21.58 14.63 21.06
N MET A 744 20.93 13.47 20.96
CA MET A 744 19.48 13.29 21.11
C MET A 744 19.18 12.23 22.18
N ASN A 745 18.12 12.44 22.96
CA ASN A 745 17.67 11.48 23.97
C ASN A 745 16.71 10.44 23.37
N GLY A 746 16.82 9.20 23.83
CA GLY A 746 15.88 8.12 23.52
C GLY A 746 15.96 7.60 22.09
N PHE A 747 17.10 7.76 21.41
CA PHE A 747 17.29 7.21 20.07
C PHE A 747 17.22 5.68 20.07
N ASP A 748 17.79 5.05 21.09
CA ASP A 748 17.71 3.62 21.38
C ASP A 748 16.25 3.11 21.47
N SER A 749 15.39 3.86 22.16
CA SER A 749 13.97 3.52 22.28
C SER A 749 13.23 3.67 20.95
N ARG A 750 13.52 4.71 20.18
CA ARG A 750 12.99 4.90 18.82
C ARG A 750 13.42 3.75 17.90
N CYS A 751 14.67 3.30 18.01
CA CYS A 751 15.19 2.17 17.23
C CYS A 751 14.46 0.85 17.54
N SER A 752 13.97 0.68 18.78
CA SER A 752 13.18 -0.50 19.18
C SER A 752 11.86 -0.57 18.40
N ALA A 753 11.16 0.55 18.23
CA ALA A 753 9.93 0.63 17.42
C ALA A 753 10.24 0.58 15.91
N TYR A 754 11.31 1.23 15.46
CA TYR A 754 11.72 1.26 14.05
C TYR A 754 12.03 -0.13 13.48
N GLY A 755 12.78 -0.96 14.20
CA GLY A 755 13.07 -2.33 13.75
C GLY A 755 11.80 -3.18 13.59
N VAL A 756 10.83 -3.04 14.50
CA VAL A 756 9.52 -3.70 14.40
C VAL A 756 8.72 -3.14 13.22
N ALA A 757 8.70 -1.82 13.05
CA ALA A 757 7.99 -1.19 11.94
C ALA A 757 8.57 -1.61 10.58
N LEU A 758 9.89 -1.72 10.43
CA LEU A 758 10.53 -2.27 9.21
C LEU A 758 10.05 -3.70 8.93
N ALA A 759 10.08 -4.55 9.95
CA ALA A 759 9.68 -5.95 9.83
C ALA A 759 8.18 -6.12 9.50
N VAL A 760 7.32 -5.23 9.95
CA VAL A 760 5.87 -5.29 9.66
C VAL A 760 5.55 -4.67 8.29
N LEU A 761 6.11 -3.51 7.99
CA LEU A 761 5.71 -2.66 6.85
C LEU A 761 6.43 -3.01 5.55
N SER A 762 7.59 -3.65 5.61
CA SER A 762 8.43 -3.95 4.44
C SER A 762 8.81 -5.43 4.33
N GLU A 763 9.41 -5.78 3.20
CA GLU A 763 10.07 -7.08 3.00
C GLU A 763 11.57 -7.06 3.36
N MET A 764 12.10 -5.92 3.84
CA MET A 764 13.52 -5.79 4.20
C MET A 764 13.89 -6.76 5.34
N ARG A 765 14.95 -7.53 5.12
CA ARG A 765 15.56 -8.38 6.16
C ARG A 765 16.58 -7.56 6.96
N LEU A 766 16.73 -7.89 8.24
CA LEU A 766 17.65 -7.28 9.18
C LEU A 766 18.98 -8.05 9.19
N PRO A 767 20.11 -7.38 9.44
CA PRO A 767 21.41 -8.04 9.50
C PRO A 767 21.52 -8.99 10.71
N ASP A 768 22.11 -10.16 10.50
CA ASP A 768 22.50 -11.10 11.55
C ASP A 768 23.88 -10.75 12.16
N SER A 769 24.46 -11.66 12.94
CA SER A 769 25.77 -11.48 13.57
C SER A 769 26.95 -11.40 12.59
N GLU A 770 26.77 -11.86 11.36
CA GLU A 770 27.77 -11.82 10.29
C GLU A 770 27.53 -10.62 9.34
N GLY A 771 26.47 -9.84 9.57
CA GLY A 771 26.08 -8.72 8.73
C GLY A 771 25.27 -9.13 7.50
N LYS A 772 24.86 -10.40 7.38
CA LYS A 772 24.01 -10.87 6.28
C LYS A 772 22.55 -10.53 6.56
N LEU A 773 21.83 -10.01 5.56
CA LEU A 773 20.41 -9.65 5.67
C LEU A 773 19.53 -10.90 5.65
N SER A 774 19.40 -11.57 6.80
CA SER A 774 18.73 -12.88 6.91
C SER A 774 17.58 -12.91 7.92
N ILE A 775 17.47 -11.90 8.79
CA ILE A 775 16.54 -11.89 9.93
C ILE A 775 15.23 -11.18 9.56
N GLU A 776 14.08 -11.83 9.76
CA GLU A 776 12.77 -11.27 9.37
C GLU A 776 12.16 -10.32 10.42
N TYR A 777 12.54 -10.47 11.68
CA TYR A 777 11.99 -9.72 12.81
C TYR A 777 13.10 -9.48 13.85
N PRO A 778 13.15 -8.32 14.53
CA PRO A 778 14.26 -8.00 15.43
C PRO A 778 14.51 -9.10 16.49
N GLU A 779 15.77 -9.54 16.61
CA GLU A 779 16.15 -10.60 17.53
C GLU A 779 15.79 -10.23 18.99
N GLY A 780 15.20 -11.18 19.73
CA GLY A 780 14.74 -10.95 21.11
C GLY A 780 13.39 -10.25 21.24
N TYR A 781 12.78 -9.81 20.13
CA TYR A 781 11.43 -9.25 20.13
C TYR A 781 10.42 -10.32 19.68
N LYS A 782 9.26 -10.34 20.33
CA LYS A 782 8.14 -11.20 19.92
C LYS A 782 7.21 -10.43 18.96
N PRO A 783 6.86 -10.97 17.78
CA PRO A 783 5.83 -10.39 16.92
C PRO A 783 4.48 -10.24 17.64
N ARG A 784 3.83 -9.09 17.49
CA ARG A 784 2.47 -8.85 17.99
C ARG A 784 1.47 -9.37 16.97
N ARG A 785 1.22 -10.68 16.97
CA ARG A 785 0.35 -11.40 16.04
C ARG A 785 -1.01 -11.66 16.73
N PRO A 786 -1.95 -10.69 16.70
CA PRO A 786 -3.21 -10.72 17.46
C PRO A 786 -4.22 -11.78 17.01
#